data_AF-A0A1S8A5J7-F1
#
_entry.id   AF-A0A1S8A5J7-F1
#
_cell.length_a   1.000
_cell.length_b   1.000
_cell.length_c   1.000
_cell.angle_alpha   90.00
_cell.angle_beta   90.00
_cell.angle_gamma   90.00
#
_symmetry.space_group_name_H-M   'P 1'
#
loop_
_entity.id
_entity.type
_entity.pdbx_description
1 polymer ?
#
loop_
_entity_poly.entity_id
_entity_poly.type
_entity_poly.pdbx_seq_one_letter_code
_entity_poly.pdbx_strand_id
1 'polypeptide(L)'
;MVDYKTHTEEGFLQNTQASIVQVPDVLSGGEGCELPLNQAKATDAAMITYTSGTTGVPKGSVIRHASYKNFCEFSPPRWPIGLGTETVLQQSSYAFDLSIAQILICVCYGGTLAIISEEQRRDPAAICSLIVRIGVTFTIATPTEYFAWLRHDNGRLLRDSQWRTAITAGEAVTSPLVQAFTSLCRPDIRLVNVYGPSETTIGCADQLILPSLPPSEFGDGLSVLPNYSICIVDADLKPLPIGVPGQILIGGAGVAEGYFKNNKHAASTFMHDNQASASFVANGWVLAHASGDRGRFDSQGRLVLHGRMADSTQIKMGGVRIDLQDIEATIMATSHRIYQAVVSHRVDSVSTREFLVAFLVMSDRQPENAEDSDSDRDTFIERLIRDLPLPQIMRPSIAITVGALPMTISNKIDRLAVDHMPLAEPNRMPGYNNQRDSMLDEFENMLCSLWEEALPADIVRSLIRERLNISIPIMKLFGASTIAQMAALLQDQPSWNSRAAPEMIDWEKETTVRDDFASLPQSDYRQRRQLGQHSSVIILTGSTGFLGQRILGQLVLDSTVSKIHCIAVRKAPRSLHGLFANTKVTVHHGDLRLKQLGLPDHAATAIFAEASAVVHCGANVSFLESYHTLRHTNLASTRELARLSIPYRLPLHYISTASVTQLTRAPAWGAASVAAFPPVIGQLNGFGYKSSKWASERFLERVSEKFGLPVVVHRPTSITGEGASGTDLLGNVMRFARVAKAVPDARGWSGYLDFVGVDTVAKKVVGEVAGSVREGREGRDGSGCDIRYVYENGDTVIGVEHLREYLEGIIGETPSVMSFQGWVDALARAGMNPFLVQYLKGVDGDGGVWLFPKLLTDP
;
A
#
# COMPACT_ATOMS: atom_id res chain seq x y z
N MET A 1 13.18 -15.34 11.68
CA MET A 1 12.74 -15.38 10.27
C MET A 1 11.25 -15.16 10.26
N VAL A 2 10.79 -14.10 9.61
CA VAL A 2 9.44 -14.10 9.04
C VAL A 2 9.64 -14.51 7.59
N ASP A 3 9.42 -15.79 7.31
CA ASP A 3 9.23 -16.23 5.94
C ASP A 3 7.86 -15.71 5.50
N TYR A 4 7.85 -14.70 4.62
CA TYR A 4 6.62 -14.07 4.13
C TYR A 4 5.70 -15.02 3.35
N LYS A 5 6.16 -16.24 3.00
CA LYS A 5 5.34 -17.29 2.38
C LYS A 5 4.91 -18.41 3.33
N THR A 6 5.58 -18.62 4.47
CA THR A 6 5.29 -19.80 5.32
C THR A 6 5.06 -19.51 6.81
N HIS A 7 5.41 -18.33 7.34
CA HIS A 7 5.21 -18.01 8.76
C HIS A 7 4.70 -16.58 8.97
N THR A 8 3.52 -16.45 9.56
CA THR A 8 2.99 -15.17 10.04
C THR A 8 3.79 -14.73 11.28
N GLU A 9 3.92 -13.43 11.53
CA GLU A 9 4.49 -12.90 12.79
C GLU A 9 3.85 -13.56 14.03
N GLU A 10 2.55 -13.89 13.98
CA GLU A 10 1.84 -14.62 15.03
C GLU A 10 2.37 -16.05 15.26
N GLY A 11 2.77 -16.79 14.22
CA GLY A 11 3.36 -18.13 14.40
C GLY A 11 4.77 -18.08 15.01
N PHE A 12 5.51 -17.00 14.77
CA PHE A 12 6.78 -16.72 15.46
C PHE A 12 6.53 -16.34 16.93
N LEU A 13 5.51 -15.53 17.20
CA LEU A 13 5.16 -15.04 18.54
C LEU A 13 4.40 -16.07 19.39
N GLN A 14 3.67 -17.03 18.80
CA GLN A 14 3.02 -18.12 19.55
C GLN A 14 4.01 -19.09 20.19
N ASN A 15 5.23 -19.16 19.65
CA ASN A 15 6.33 -19.92 20.24
C ASN A 15 7.21 -19.09 21.18
N THR A 16 6.85 -17.82 21.43
CA THR A 16 7.47 -16.99 22.47
C THR A 16 6.49 -16.88 23.64
N GLN A 17 7.00 -16.79 24.88
CA GLN A 17 6.17 -16.46 26.05
C GLN A 17 5.70 -14.99 26.04
N ALA A 18 5.70 -14.32 24.88
CA ALA A 18 5.42 -12.90 24.78
C ALA A 18 3.90 -12.66 24.70
N SER A 19 3.42 -11.72 25.51
CA SER A 19 2.04 -11.23 25.43
C SER A 19 1.88 -10.35 24.19
N ILE A 20 0.92 -10.69 23.32
CA ILE A 20 0.56 -9.86 22.17
C ILE A 20 -0.52 -8.88 22.62
N VAL A 21 -0.24 -7.58 22.50
CA VAL A 21 -1.20 -6.51 22.81
C VAL A 21 -1.45 -5.73 21.53
N GLN A 22 -2.71 -5.66 21.07
CA GLN A 22 -3.07 -4.80 19.94
C GLN A 22 -3.26 -3.38 20.47
N VAL A 23 -2.54 -2.41 19.91
CA VAL A 23 -2.61 -0.99 20.33
C VAL A 23 -4.05 -0.43 20.37
N PRO A 24 -4.99 -0.81 19.48
CA PRO A 24 -6.39 -0.42 19.58
C PRO A 24 -7.14 -0.97 20.80
N ASP A 25 -6.69 -2.10 21.37
CA ASP A 25 -7.26 -2.68 22.59
C ASP A 25 -6.81 -1.90 23.85
N VAL A 26 -5.84 -1.00 23.69
CA VAL A 26 -5.35 -0.07 24.71
C VAL A 26 -6.09 1.27 24.54
N LEU A 27 -7.42 1.28 24.71
CA LEU A 27 -8.20 2.52 24.74
C LEU A 27 -8.83 2.74 26.12
N SER A 28 -8.55 3.95 26.64
CA SER A 28 -9.06 4.56 27.88
C SER A 28 -8.73 3.82 29.19
N GLY A 29 -7.92 4.47 30.03
CA GLY A 29 -7.60 4.02 31.37
C GLY A 29 -8.86 3.64 32.16
N GLY A 30 -9.04 2.34 32.36
CA GLY A 30 -9.76 1.87 33.53
C GLY A 30 -8.96 2.30 34.75
N GLU A 31 -9.60 3.02 35.67
CA GLU A 31 -9.07 3.17 37.02
C GLU A 31 -8.77 1.76 37.57
N GLY A 32 -7.48 1.44 37.74
CA GLY A 32 -7.03 0.17 38.30
C GLY A 32 -6.12 -0.71 37.43
N CYS A 33 -5.69 -0.29 36.23
CA CYS A 33 -4.64 -1.04 35.51
C CYS A 33 -3.27 -0.76 36.14
N GLU A 34 -2.78 -1.65 37.01
CA GLU A 34 -1.37 -1.65 37.41
C GLU A 34 -0.52 -1.87 36.15
N LEU A 35 0.16 -0.80 35.69
CA LEU A 35 1.14 -0.91 34.62
C LEU A 35 2.17 -1.98 35.03
N PRO A 36 2.45 -2.99 34.18
CA PRO A 36 3.43 -4.00 34.52
C PRO A 36 4.75 -3.33 34.84
N LEU A 37 5.34 -3.69 35.98
CA LEU A 37 6.61 -3.15 36.42
C LEU A 37 7.67 -3.45 35.35
N ASN A 38 8.30 -2.42 34.79
CA ASN A 38 9.35 -2.59 33.79
C ASN A 38 10.57 -3.25 34.45
N GLN A 39 10.82 -4.52 34.12
CA GLN A 39 11.96 -5.30 34.63
C GLN A 39 13.17 -5.31 33.68
N ALA A 40 13.12 -4.58 32.56
CA ALA A 40 14.20 -4.56 31.59
C ALA A 40 15.48 -3.95 32.18
N LYS A 41 16.62 -4.60 31.94
CA LYS A 41 17.95 -4.14 32.34
C LYS A 41 18.70 -3.57 31.14
N ALA A 42 19.65 -2.68 31.41
CA ALA A 42 20.51 -2.09 30.37
C ALA A 42 21.27 -3.14 29.54
N THR A 43 21.58 -4.30 30.15
CA THR A 43 22.28 -5.41 29.50
C THR A 43 21.39 -6.30 28.64
N ASP A 44 20.06 -6.19 28.77
CA ASP A 44 19.14 -7.04 28.03
C ASP A 44 19.06 -6.61 26.56
N ALA A 45 18.77 -7.57 25.67
CA ALA A 45 18.50 -7.30 24.27
C ALA A 45 17.23 -6.44 24.14
N ALA A 46 17.35 -5.28 23.48
CA ALA A 46 16.25 -4.37 23.23
C ALA A 46 15.62 -4.61 21.85
N MET A 47 16.44 -4.87 20.83
CA MET A 47 16.00 -4.98 19.44
C MET A 47 16.86 -5.96 18.65
N ILE A 48 16.26 -6.65 17.68
CA ILE A 48 16.99 -7.41 16.67
C ILE A 48 16.72 -6.80 15.30
N THR A 49 17.70 -6.11 14.74
CA THR A 49 17.57 -5.41 13.45
C THR A 49 18.09 -6.28 12.33
N TYR A 50 17.26 -6.62 11.34
CA TYR A 50 17.66 -7.48 10.23
C TYR A 50 18.16 -6.68 9.02
N THR A 51 19.27 -7.13 8.43
CA THR A 51 19.83 -6.60 7.17
C THR A 51 20.02 -7.72 6.15
N SER A 52 20.13 -7.37 4.86
CA SER A 52 20.58 -8.30 3.81
C SER A 52 21.99 -8.79 4.13
N GLY A 53 22.33 -10.03 3.77
CA GLY A 53 23.62 -10.57 4.14
C GLY A 53 24.07 -11.67 3.24
N THR A 54 25.23 -11.44 2.59
CA THR A 54 26.18 -12.26 1.78
C THR A 54 25.83 -13.69 1.32
N THR A 55 25.00 -14.43 2.05
CA THR A 55 24.57 -15.81 1.80
C THR A 55 23.13 -15.95 1.34
N GLY A 56 22.40 -14.85 1.13
CA GLY A 56 20.97 -14.82 0.84
C GLY A 56 20.07 -14.96 2.08
N VAL A 57 20.64 -15.09 3.28
CA VAL A 57 19.92 -15.20 4.56
C VAL A 57 20.08 -13.89 5.34
N PRO A 58 18.97 -13.20 5.70
CA PRO A 58 19.03 -11.97 6.48
C PRO A 58 19.77 -12.13 7.82
N LYS A 59 20.65 -11.19 8.16
CA LYS A 59 21.44 -11.18 9.41
C LYS A 59 20.76 -10.25 10.42
N GLY A 60 20.43 -10.77 11.61
CA GLY A 60 19.79 -10.00 12.68
C GLY A 60 20.78 -9.52 13.72
N SER A 61 21.10 -8.23 13.79
CA SER A 61 21.99 -7.63 14.78
C SER A 61 21.27 -7.49 16.13
N VAL A 62 21.82 -8.07 17.19
CA VAL A 62 21.26 -7.99 18.55
C VAL A 62 21.77 -6.71 19.23
N ILE A 63 20.87 -5.76 19.46
CA ILE A 63 21.18 -4.45 20.09
C ILE A 63 20.62 -4.43 21.50
N ARG A 64 21.43 -4.02 22.49
CA ARG A 64 21.06 -3.96 23.91
C ARG A 64 20.41 -2.64 24.27
N HIS A 65 19.66 -2.61 25.39
CA HIS A 65 19.09 -1.37 25.93
C HIS A 65 20.15 -0.29 26.20
N ALA A 66 21.33 -0.67 26.69
CA ALA A 66 22.45 0.24 26.94
C ALA A 66 22.91 0.98 25.67
N SER A 67 22.85 0.34 24.51
CA SER A 67 23.28 0.95 23.23
C SER A 67 22.31 2.05 22.79
N TYR A 68 21.00 1.80 22.88
CA TYR A 68 19.99 2.84 22.62
C TYR A 68 19.99 3.93 23.70
N LYS A 69 20.24 3.57 24.97
CA LYS A 69 20.42 4.54 26.05
C LYS A 69 21.58 5.49 25.74
N ASN A 70 22.73 4.96 25.30
CA ASN A 70 23.86 5.79 24.86
C ASN A 70 23.46 6.75 23.74
N PHE A 71 22.75 6.24 22.72
CA PHE A 71 22.23 7.05 21.62
C PHE A 71 21.34 8.20 22.10
N CYS A 72 20.37 7.90 22.98
CA CYS A 72 19.53 8.92 23.57
C CYS A 72 20.39 9.95 24.32
N GLU A 73 21.25 9.52 25.25
CA GLU A 73 22.02 10.42 26.12
C GLU A 73 22.95 11.38 25.36
N PHE A 74 23.62 10.95 24.28
CA PHE A 74 24.52 11.85 23.55
C PHE A 74 23.79 12.76 22.56
N SER A 75 22.63 12.35 22.04
CA SER A 75 22.03 13.01 20.87
C SER A 75 21.55 14.45 21.11
N PRO A 76 20.88 14.84 22.22
CA PRO A 76 20.47 16.22 22.43
C PRO A 76 21.61 17.23 22.53
N PRO A 77 22.66 17.01 23.35
CA PRO A 77 23.74 17.98 23.41
C PRO A 77 24.55 18.00 22.10
N ARG A 78 24.55 16.92 21.31
CA ARG A 78 25.24 16.85 20.02
C ARG A 78 24.45 17.47 18.86
N TRP A 79 23.13 17.29 18.81
CA TRP A 79 22.22 17.70 17.71
C TRP A 79 21.20 18.78 18.13
N PRO A 80 21.59 19.68 19.05
CA PRO A 80 20.75 20.62 19.79
C PRO A 80 19.24 20.34 19.84
N ILE A 81 18.86 19.18 20.38
CA ILE A 81 17.45 18.75 20.50
C ILE A 81 16.85 19.43 21.73
N GLY A 82 15.81 20.23 21.55
CA GLY A 82 15.15 20.92 22.66
C GLY A 82 14.23 20.00 23.45
N LEU A 83 14.32 20.06 24.78
CA LEU A 83 13.46 19.27 25.68
C LEU A 83 12.02 19.78 25.58
N GLY A 84 11.09 18.91 25.15
CA GLY A 84 9.67 19.20 25.07
C GLY A 84 9.25 20.10 23.89
N THR A 85 10.19 20.51 23.03
CA THR A 85 9.94 21.54 22.00
C THR A 85 9.98 21.02 20.57
N GLU A 86 10.44 19.78 20.37
CA GLU A 86 10.62 19.23 19.03
C GLU A 86 9.36 18.52 18.54
N THR A 87 9.00 18.79 17.29
CA THR A 87 8.06 17.97 16.51
C THR A 87 8.87 17.15 15.52
N VAL A 88 8.96 15.85 15.76
CA VAL A 88 9.79 14.91 15.00
C VAL A 88 8.93 14.19 13.96
N LEU A 89 9.35 14.22 12.68
CA LEU A 89 8.70 13.43 11.63
C LEU A 89 9.09 11.94 11.77
N GLN A 90 8.09 11.05 11.81
CA GLN A 90 8.28 9.61 11.76
C GLN A 90 7.78 9.08 10.42
N GLN A 91 8.70 9.01 9.47
CA GLN A 91 8.42 8.55 8.11
C GLN A 91 9.21 7.30 7.74
N SER A 92 10.35 7.02 8.37
CA SER A 92 11.17 5.86 7.98
C SER A 92 10.44 4.55 8.24
N SER A 93 10.67 3.55 7.39
CA SER A 93 10.12 2.20 7.60
C SER A 93 10.62 1.63 8.93
N TYR A 94 9.75 0.92 9.67
CA TYR A 94 10.13 0.22 10.92
C TYR A 94 11.21 -0.86 10.71
N ALA A 95 11.43 -1.28 9.47
CA ALA A 95 12.52 -2.18 9.12
C ALA A 95 13.89 -1.48 9.02
N PHE A 96 13.93 -0.15 9.14
CA PHE A 96 15.15 0.65 9.08
C PHE A 96 15.41 1.33 10.43
N ASP A 97 16.64 1.25 10.92
CA ASP A 97 17.04 1.77 12.24
C ASP A 97 16.83 3.29 12.40
N LEU A 98 16.76 4.07 11.31
CA LEU A 98 16.35 5.47 11.36
C LEU A 98 14.95 5.68 11.94
N SER A 99 14.01 4.74 11.77
CA SER A 99 12.68 4.87 12.39
C SER A 99 12.78 4.83 13.92
N ILE A 100 13.70 4.01 14.44
CA ILE A 100 13.93 3.88 15.89
C ILE A 100 14.59 5.16 16.40
N ALA A 101 15.53 5.72 15.64
CA ALA A 101 16.12 7.04 15.95
C ALA A 101 15.05 8.13 16.06
N GLN A 102 14.13 8.23 15.09
CA GLN A 102 13.02 9.19 15.08
C GLN A 102 12.14 9.05 16.33
N ILE A 103 11.78 7.83 16.69
CA ILE A 103 10.92 7.54 17.86
C ILE A 103 11.65 7.89 19.16
N LEU A 104 12.88 7.41 19.33
CA LEU A 104 13.62 7.57 20.59
C LEU A 104 14.00 9.03 20.86
N ILE A 105 14.48 9.76 19.85
CA ILE A 105 14.76 11.20 19.98
C ILE A 105 13.52 11.96 20.42
N CYS A 106 12.35 11.60 19.89
CA CYS A 106 11.12 12.28 20.25
C CYS A 106 10.67 11.95 21.67
N VAL A 107 10.48 10.65 21.96
CA VAL A 107 9.83 10.19 23.20
C VAL A 107 10.73 10.40 24.41
N CYS A 108 12.04 10.18 24.28
CA CYS A 108 12.97 10.37 25.41
C CYS A 108 13.15 11.84 25.81
N TYR A 109 12.77 12.78 24.94
CA TYR A 109 12.92 14.22 25.17
C TYR A 109 11.58 14.96 25.19
N GLY A 110 10.45 14.25 25.35
CA GLY A 110 9.12 14.85 25.53
C GLY A 110 8.59 15.60 24.31
N GLY A 111 9.11 15.33 23.11
CA GLY A 111 8.65 15.93 21.87
C GLY A 111 7.32 15.36 21.36
N THR A 112 6.84 15.90 20.23
CA THR A 112 5.67 15.41 19.49
C THR A 112 6.08 14.59 18.28
N LEU A 113 5.62 13.33 18.19
CA LEU A 113 5.94 12.44 17.06
C LEU A 113 4.85 12.56 15.97
N ALA A 114 5.20 13.13 14.82
CA ALA A 114 4.33 13.23 13.66
C ALA A 114 4.44 11.98 12.78
N ILE A 115 3.53 11.02 12.98
CA ILE A 115 3.47 9.74 12.25
C ILE A 115 2.69 9.92 10.95
N ILE A 116 3.22 9.43 9.84
CA ILE A 116 2.60 9.54 8.50
C ILE A 116 2.20 8.18 7.93
N SER A 117 1.27 8.17 6.97
CA SER A 117 0.91 6.94 6.27
C SER A 117 2.00 6.48 5.30
N GLU A 118 2.01 5.20 4.95
CA GLU A 118 2.93 4.66 3.95
C GLU A 118 2.79 5.35 2.59
N GLU A 119 1.59 5.80 2.23
CA GLU A 119 1.35 6.55 0.98
C GLU A 119 1.99 7.93 1.05
N GLN A 120 1.85 8.64 2.17
CA GLN A 120 2.46 9.95 2.40
C GLN A 120 3.99 9.86 2.38
N ARG A 121 4.57 8.79 2.94
CA ARG A 121 6.02 8.55 2.94
C ARG A 121 6.65 8.56 1.55
N ARG A 122 5.89 8.15 0.53
CA ARG A 122 6.37 8.03 -0.86
C ARG A 122 5.97 9.22 -1.73
N ASP A 123 5.44 10.29 -1.12
CA ASP A 123 5.01 11.50 -1.81
C ASP A 123 5.71 12.73 -1.21
N PRO A 124 6.78 13.23 -1.87
CA PRO A 124 7.51 14.42 -1.42
C PRO A 124 6.60 15.65 -1.22
N ALA A 125 5.55 15.81 -2.03
CA ALA A 125 4.63 16.93 -1.90
C ALA A 125 3.81 16.85 -0.61
N ALA A 126 3.35 15.64 -0.27
CA ALA A 126 2.61 15.39 0.96
C ALA A 126 3.49 15.60 2.20
N ILE A 127 4.75 15.14 2.14
CA ILE A 127 5.73 15.35 3.22
C ILE A 127 6.01 16.84 3.42
N CYS A 128 6.36 17.57 2.36
CA CYS A 128 6.64 19.01 2.47
C CYS A 128 5.44 19.79 3.02
N SER A 129 4.24 19.48 2.54
CA SER A 129 3.00 20.09 3.03
C SER A 129 2.77 19.79 4.52
N LEU A 130 3.08 18.57 4.96
CA LEU A 130 2.91 18.14 6.35
C LEU A 130 3.95 18.79 7.27
N ILE A 131 5.20 18.91 6.83
CA ILE A 131 6.27 19.61 7.56
C ILE A 131 5.83 21.02 7.91
N VAL A 132 5.27 21.75 6.94
CA VAL A 132 4.74 23.10 7.14
C VAL A 132 3.52 23.08 8.05
N ARG A 133 2.52 22.26 7.74
CA ARG A 133 1.21 22.27 8.40
C ARG A 133 1.28 21.90 9.90
N ILE A 134 2.10 20.92 10.26
CA ILE A 134 2.22 20.41 11.64
C ILE A 134 3.36 21.11 12.39
N GLY A 135 4.15 21.95 11.70
CA GLY A 135 5.31 22.61 12.29
C GLY A 135 6.38 21.61 12.69
N VAL A 136 6.72 20.68 11.81
CA VAL A 136 7.83 19.74 12.04
C VAL A 136 9.12 20.54 12.17
N THR A 137 9.86 20.28 13.26
CA THR A 137 11.10 21.00 13.60
C THR A 137 12.33 20.13 13.38
N PHE A 138 12.18 18.80 13.44
CA PHE A 138 13.27 17.83 13.37
C PHE A 138 12.92 16.68 12.43
N THR A 139 13.85 16.33 11.53
CA THR A 139 13.71 15.19 10.62
C THR A 139 14.98 14.37 10.58
N ILE A 140 14.85 13.07 10.28
CA ILE A 140 15.96 12.18 9.98
C ILE A 140 15.64 11.47 8.67
N ALA A 141 16.41 11.66 7.61
CA ALA A 141 16.13 11.05 6.30
C ALA A 141 17.42 10.80 5.49
N THR A 142 17.34 9.95 4.48
CA THR A 142 18.49 9.71 3.59
C THR A 142 18.79 10.93 2.71
N PRO A 143 20.02 11.09 2.21
CA PRO A 143 20.35 12.12 1.23
C PRO A 143 19.40 12.16 0.03
N THR A 144 19.04 10.98 -0.51
CA THR A 144 18.08 10.84 -1.60
C THR A 144 16.69 11.38 -1.24
N GLU A 145 16.16 11.03 -0.07
CA GLU A 145 14.85 11.52 0.39
C GLU A 145 14.85 13.04 0.54
N TYR A 146 15.86 13.60 1.20
CA TYR A 146 15.94 15.06 1.33
C TYR A 146 16.04 15.76 -0.01
N PHE A 147 16.81 15.20 -0.94
CA PHE A 147 16.92 15.77 -2.28
C PHE A 147 15.57 15.80 -3.00
N ALA A 148 14.77 14.74 -2.89
CA ALA A 148 13.41 14.71 -3.44
C ALA A 148 12.50 15.80 -2.81
N TRP A 149 12.55 15.95 -1.48
CA TRP A 149 11.75 16.97 -0.79
C TRP A 149 12.13 18.39 -1.18
N LEU A 150 13.44 18.65 -1.33
CA LEU A 150 13.97 19.98 -1.65
C LEU A 150 13.78 20.35 -3.13
N ARG A 151 13.74 19.36 -4.04
CA ARG A 151 13.40 19.62 -5.46
C ARG A 151 11.93 19.88 -5.66
N HIS A 152 11.06 19.32 -4.82
CA HIS A 152 9.64 19.61 -4.88
C HIS A 152 9.37 21.11 -4.69
N ASP A 153 8.71 21.73 -5.68
CA ASP A 153 8.45 23.17 -5.76
C ASP A 153 9.70 24.05 -5.53
N ASN A 154 10.89 23.53 -5.90
CA ASN A 154 12.20 24.15 -5.61
C ASN A 154 12.36 24.58 -4.14
N GLY A 155 11.80 23.78 -3.23
CA GLY A 155 11.87 23.98 -1.79
C GLY A 155 11.07 25.17 -1.27
N ARG A 156 10.26 25.84 -2.11
CA ARG A 156 9.51 27.06 -1.73
C ARG A 156 8.64 26.85 -0.50
N LEU A 157 7.88 25.76 -0.46
CA LEU A 157 7.04 25.41 0.70
C LEU A 157 7.84 25.31 2.00
N LEU A 158 9.07 24.81 1.94
CA LEU A 158 9.89 24.56 3.14
C LEU A 158 10.55 25.83 3.68
N ARG A 159 10.65 26.90 2.87
CA ARG A 159 11.29 28.16 3.28
C ARG A 159 10.59 28.78 4.49
N ASP A 160 9.27 28.73 4.54
CA ASP A 160 8.47 29.33 5.62
C ASP A 160 8.08 28.32 6.72
N SER A 161 8.75 27.17 6.78
CA SER A 161 8.47 26.11 7.77
C SER A 161 9.15 26.36 9.13
N GLN A 162 8.75 25.62 10.17
CA GLN A 162 9.44 25.62 11.47
C GLN A 162 10.63 24.63 11.53
N TRP A 163 11.04 24.08 10.39
CA TRP A 163 12.08 23.07 10.31
C TRP A 163 13.45 23.65 10.66
N ARG A 164 14.14 23.06 11.65
CA ARG A 164 15.42 23.54 12.19
C ARG A 164 16.55 22.52 12.06
N THR A 165 16.26 21.24 12.17
CA THR A 165 17.30 20.20 12.16
C THR A 165 16.96 19.09 11.17
N ALA A 166 17.91 18.79 10.29
CA ALA A 166 17.88 17.74 9.30
C ALA A 166 19.05 16.79 9.57
N ILE A 167 18.79 15.57 10.04
CA ILE A 167 19.83 14.56 10.20
C ILE A 167 19.79 13.66 8.97
N THR A 168 20.94 13.50 8.31
CA THR A 168 21.06 12.63 7.15
C THR A 168 22.02 11.49 7.39
N ALA A 169 21.64 10.29 6.95
CA ALA A 169 22.38 9.06 7.17
C ALA A 169 22.08 8.03 6.07
N GLY A 170 22.86 6.96 6.04
CA GLY A 170 22.64 5.83 5.13
C GLY A 170 23.34 5.95 3.78
N GLU A 171 23.55 7.16 3.24
CA GLU A 171 24.25 7.42 1.97
C GLU A 171 25.30 8.52 2.12
N ALA A 172 26.16 8.69 1.11
CA ALA A 172 27.08 9.82 1.07
C ALA A 172 26.31 11.12 0.81
N VAL A 173 26.63 12.18 1.55
CA VAL A 173 26.12 13.51 1.28
C VAL A 173 26.79 14.05 0.01
N THR A 174 25.99 14.56 -0.91
CA THR A 174 26.46 15.07 -2.20
C THR A 174 26.46 16.60 -2.22
N SER A 175 27.35 17.21 -3.02
CA SER A 175 27.34 18.67 -3.18
C SER A 175 26.00 19.24 -3.67
N PRO A 176 25.27 18.58 -4.61
CA PRO A 176 23.92 19.01 -4.98
C PRO A 176 22.93 19.05 -3.82
N LEU A 177 23.01 18.10 -2.88
CA LEU A 177 22.13 18.12 -1.70
C LEU A 177 22.42 19.33 -0.80
N VAL A 178 23.70 19.59 -0.53
CA VAL A 178 24.11 20.76 0.27
C VAL A 178 23.62 22.05 -0.40
N GLN A 179 23.79 22.18 -1.72
CA GLN A 179 23.30 23.33 -2.50
C GLN A 179 21.78 23.48 -2.44
N ALA A 180 21.03 22.37 -2.47
CA ALA A 180 19.58 22.39 -2.35
C ALA A 180 19.14 22.92 -0.96
N PHE A 181 19.83 22.53 0.11
CA PHE A 181 19.61 23.09 1.44
C PHE A 181 19.98 24.58 1.51
N THR A 182 21.12 24.98 0.94
CA THR A 182 21.53 26.40 0.86
C THR A 182 20.48 27.25 0.15
N SER A 183 19.85 26.70 -0.90
CA SER A 183 18.82 27.37 -1.71
C SER A 183 17.50 27.62 -0.97
N LEU A 184 17.30 27.06 0.22
CA LEU A 184 16.18 27.42 1.09
C LEU A 184 16.34 28.83 1.70
N CYS A 185 17.55 29.39 1.70
CA CYS A 185 17.87 30.67 2.35
C CYS A 185 17.49 30.69 3.84
N ARG A 186 17.65 29.54 4.52
CA ARG A 186 17.31 29.34 5.93
C ARG A 186 18.59 29.18 6.78
N PRO A 187 19.14 30.25 7.37
CA PRO A 187 20.39 30.19 8.12
C PRO A 187 20.24 29.44 9.46
N ASP A 188 19.02 29.24 9.92
CA ASP A 188 18.67 28.53 11.14
C ASP A 188 18.57 27.00 10.96
N ILE A 189 18.55 26.52 9.71
CA ILE A 189 18.53 25.08 9.43
C ILE A 189 19.93 24.47 9.59
N ARG A 190 19.99 23.33 10.26
CA ARG A 190 21.20 22.55 10.49
C ARG A 190 21.09 21.22 9.75
N LEU A 191 22.03 20.92 8.88
CA LEU A 191 22.17 19.62 8.26
C LEU A 191 23.26 18.84 9.00
N VAL A 192 22.97 17.64 9.49
CA VAL A 192 23.96 16.80 10.17
C VAL A 192 24.14 15.53 9.37
N ASN A 193 25.33 15.32 8.81
CA ASN A 193 25.71 14.06 8.17
C ASN A 193 26.11 13.05 9.26
N VAL A 194 25.49 11.89 9.29
CA VAL A 194 25.74 10.82 10.26
C VAL A 194 26.15 9.55 9.53
N TYR A 195 27.25 8.97 9.99
CA TYR A 195 27.74 7.68 9.54
C TYR A 195 27.62 6.65 10.66
N GLY A 196 27.04 5.50 10.34
CA GLY A 196 27.09 4.30 11.16
C GLY A 196 26.41 3.12 10.45
N PRO A 197 26.96 1.91 10.54
CA PRO A 197 26.23 0.69 10.20
C PRO A 197 25.18 0.35 11.27
N SER A 198 24.17 -0.46 10.91
CA SER A 198 23.14 -0.92 11.86
C SER A 198 23.73 -1.73 13.02
N GLU A 199 24.85 -2.41 12.80
CA GLU A 199 25.65 -3.11 13.79
C GLU A 199 26.25 -2.20 14.88
N THR A 200 26.20 -0.87 14.72
CA THR A 200 26.75 0.09 15.69
C THR A 200 25.69 1.06 16.22
N THR A 201 24.41 0.68 16.14
CA THR A 201 23.26 1.43 16.67
C THR A 201 23.14 2.83 16.06
N ILE A 202 22.54 2.92 14.86
CA ILE A 202 22.17 4.17 14.15
C ILE A 202 23.37 4.96 13.61
N GLY A 203 24.32 5.35 14.46
CA GLY A 203 25.44 6.24 14.09
C GLY A 203 26.64 6.07 15.02
N CYS A 204 27.85 6.25 14.50
CA CYS A 204 29.10 6.24 15.26
C CYS A 204 30.01 7.46 14.98
N ALA A 205 29.74 8.22 13.91
CA ALA A 205 30.42 9.46 13.60
C ALA A 205 29.46 10.46 12.94
N ASP A 206 29.69 11.77 13.10
CA ASP A 206 28.85 12.81 12.50
C ASP A 206 29.63 14.06 12.04
N GLN A 207 28.97 14.88 11.25
CA GLN A 207 29.47 16.18 10.82
C GLN A 207 28.31 17.16 10.74
N LEU A 208 28.42 18.29 11.44
CA LEU A 208 27.50 19.42 11.26
C LEU A 208 27.90 20.19 9.99
N ILE A 209 26.93 20.32 9.09
CA ILE A 209 27.00 21.13 7.88
C ILE A 209 26.02 22.29 8.10
N LEU A 210 26.52 23.52 8.08
CA LEU A 210 25.68 24.71 8.10
C LEU A 210 25.52 25.19 6.66
N PRO A 211 24.35 24.99 6.01
CA PRO A 211 24.18 25.33 4.59
C PRO A 211 24.38 26.82 4.28
N SER A 212 24.42 27.67 5.30
CA SER A 212 24.72 29.10 5.23
C SER A 212 26.20 29.44 5.04
N LEU A 213 27.13 28.50 5.27
CA LEU A 213 28.56 28.71 5.04
C LEU A 213 29.02 27.99 3.76
N PRO A 214 30.09 28.45 3.11
CA PRO A 214 30.60 27.82 1.89
C PRO A 214 31.07 26.38 2.14
N PRO A 215 30.88 25.45 1.17
CA PRO A 215 31.27 24.04 1.32
C PRO A 215 32.74 23.81 1.72
N SER A 216 33.63 24.73 1.37
CA SER A 216 35.05 24.70 1.73
C SER A 216 35.33 24.76 3.25
N GLU A 217 34.36 25.21 4.06
CA GLU A 217 34.55 25.40 5.51
C GLU A 217 34.35 24.13 6.34
N PHE A 218 33.69 23.09 5.81
CA PHE A 218 33.38 21.88 6.59
C PHE A 218 34.30 20.70 6.29
N GLY A 219 34.77 20.56 5.05
CA GLY A 219 35.53 19.39 4.57
C GLY A 219 34.70 18.10 4.58
N ASP A 220 35.33 16.93 4.41
CA ASP A 220 34.64 15.63 4.38
C ASP A 220 34.78 14.82 5.69
N GLY A 221 35.38 15.44 6.72
CA GLY A 221 35.74 14.77 7.96
C GLY A 221 34.59 14.66 8.96
N LEU A 222 34.26 13.44 9.38
CA LEU A 222 33.30 13.13 10.45
C LEU A 222 34.00 13.03 11.81
N SER A 223 33.41 13.61 12.84
CA SER A 223 33.85 13.47 14.23
C SER A 223 33.26 12.20 14.85
N VAL A 224 34.05 11.48 15.65
CA VAL A 224 33.55 10.28 16.36
C VAL A 224 32.54 10.70 17.42
N LEU A 225 31.42 9.97 17.50
CA LEU A 225 30.36 10.24 18.48
C LEU A 225 30.78 9.82 19.90
N PRO A 226 30.17 10.40 20.95
CA PRO A 226 30.49 10.03 22.33
C PRO A 226 30.33 8.53 22.60
N ASN A 227 31.29 7.97 23.35
CA ASN A 227 31.37 6.56 23.71
C ASN A 227 31.56 5.58 22.53
N TYR A 228 32.02 6.06 21.37
CA TYR A 228 32.51 5.24 20.27
C TYR A 228 34.02 5.37 20.11
N SER A 229 34.65 4.35 19.55
CA SER A 229 36.02 4.35 19.07
C SER A 229 36.05 3.94 17.60
N ILE A 230 36.95 4.52 16.81
CA ILE A 230 37.18 4.12 15.43
C ILE A 230 38.67 3.88 15.22
N CYS A 231 39.02 2.71 14.70
CA CYS A 231 40.40 2.35 14.35
C CYS A 231 40.47 2.05 12.85
N ILE A 232 41.46 2.61 12.17
CA ILE A 232 41.75 2.29 10.76
C ILE A 232 42.84 1.23 10.76
N VAL A 233 42.60 0.09 10.12
CA VAL A 233 43.51 -1.07 10.17
C VAL A 233 43.93 -1.58 8.80
N ASP A 234 45.07 -2.27 8.76
CA ASP A 234 45.52 -3.06 7.61
C ASP A 234 44.87 -4.46 7.56
N ALA A 235 45.30 -5.29 6.61
CA ALA A 235 44.80 -6.65 6.42
C ALA A 235 45.13 -7.60 7.59
N ASP A 236 46.15 -7.29 8.40
CA ASP A 236 46.53 -8.02 9.61
C ASP A 236 45.84 -7.46 10.87
N LEU A 237 44.86 -6.56 10.70
CA LEU A 237 44.14 -5.85 11.76
C LEU A 237 45.04 -4.98 12.65
N LYS A 238 46.18 -4.51 12.12
CA LYS A 238 47.07 -3.58 12.81
C LYS A 238 46.66 -2.13 12.54
N PRO A 239 46.66 -1.25 13.56
CA PRO A 239 46.34 0.16 13.37
C PRO A 239 47.26 0.85 12.35
N LEU A 240 46.66 1.65 11.48
CA LEU A 240 47.35 2.46 10.48
C LEU A 240 47.53 3.91 10.95
N PRO A 241 48.61 4.59 10.52
CA PRO A 241 48.84 6.01 10.81
C PRO A 241 47.76 6.93 10.22
N ILE A 242 47.65 8.14 10.77
CA ILE A 242 46.81 9.22 10.22
C ILE A 242 47.14 9.46 8.74
N GLY A 243 46.11 9.67 7.92
CA GLY A 243 46.24 9.88 6.47
C GLY A 243 46.30 8.60 5.65
N VAL A 244 46.64 7.46 6.24
CA VAL A 244 46.72 6.18 5.51
C VAL A 244 45.34 5.50 5.49
N PRO A 245 44.79 5.20 4.29
CA PRO A 245 43.49 4.56 4.20
C PRO A 245 43.55 3.05 4.42
N GLY A 246 42.59 2.53 5.19
CA GLY A 246 42.44 1.11 5.50
C GLY A 246 41.02 0.76 5.89
N GLN A 247 40.83 -0.43 6.47
CA GLN A 247 39.52 -0.90 6.92
C GLN A 247 39.09 -0.17 8.20
N ILE A 248 37.80 0.15 8.31
CA ILE A 248 37.22 0.80 9.49
C ILE A 248 36.76 -0.27 10.50
N LEU A 249 37.34 -0.26 11.70
CA LEU A 249 36.83 -0.97 12.88
C LEU A 249 36.15 0.02 13.83
N ILE A 250 34.99 -0.34 14.35
CA ILE A 250 34.16 0.51 15.21
C ILE A 250 33.96 -0.18 16.56
N GLY A 251 34.45 0.42 17.64
CA GLY A 251 34.25 -0.03 19.02
C GLY A 251 33.31 0.89 19.80
N GLY A 252 32.97 0.48 21.03
CA GLY A 252 32.25 1.32 21.99
C GLY A 252 30.81 0.89 22.30
N ALA A 253 30.07 1.80 22.95
CA ALA A 253 28.78 1.51 23.61
C ALA A 253 27.65 1.09 22.64
N GLY A 254 27.74 1.53 21.38
CA GLY A 254 26.74 1.24 20.36
C GLY A 254 26.95 -0.06 19.59
N VAL A 255 28.07 -0.76 19.80
CA VAL A 255 28.37 -2.01 19.08
C VAL A 255 27.39 -3.11 19.49
N ALA A 256 26.79 -3.76 18.49
CA ALA A 256 25.89 -4.89 18.69
C ALA A 256 26.60 -6.05 19.40
N GLU A 257 25.83 -6.85 20.14
CA GLU A 257 26.35 -8.04 20.80
C GLU A 257 26.79 -9.13 19.81
N GLY A 258 26.20 -9.11 18.61
CA GLY A 258 26.49 -10.04 17.53
C GLY A 258 25.26 -10.31 16.68
N TYR A 259 25.33 -11.35 15.85
CA TYR A 259 24.21 -11.78 15.02
C TYR A 259 23.38 -12.89 15.71
N PHE A 260 22.06 -12.72 15.73
CA PHE A 260 21.10 -13.66 16.32
C PHE A 260 21.20 -15.04 15.66
N LYS A 261 21.51 -16.06 16.46
CA LYS A 261 21.60 -17.48 16.04
C LYS A 261 22.54 -17.74 14.84
N ASN A 262 23.56 -16.89 14.60
CA ASN A 262 24.48 -17.03 13.47
C ASN A 262 25.96 -16.90 13.86
N ASN A 263 26.45 -17.88 14.64
CA ASN A 263 27.79 -17.86 15.22
C ASN A 263 28.94 -17.93 14.19
N LYS A 264 28.71 -18.52 13.00
CA LYS A 264 29.76 -18.68 11.97
C LYS A 264 30.19 -17.35 11.34
N HIS A 265 29.29 -16.37 11.23
CA HIS A 265 29.60 -15.05 10.66
C HIS A 265 29.91 -14.00 11.73
N ALA A 266 29.49 -14.24 12.97
CA ALA A 266 29.79 -13.35 14.08
C ALA A 266 31.31 -13.19 14.33
N ALA A 267 32.09 -14.27 14.25
CA ALA A 267 33.52 -14.24 14.60
C ALA A 267 34.40 -13.42 13.64
N SER A 268 34.01 -13.25 12.37
CA SER A 268 34.74 -12.43 11.38
C SER A 268 34.27 -10.98 11.34
N THR A 269 33.16 -10.65 12.01
CA THR A 269 32.51 -9.33 11.92
C THR A 269 32.45 -8.60 13.27
N PHE A 270 32.37 -9.35 14.37
CA PHE A 270 32.48 -8.86 15.73
C PHE A 270 33.66 -9.55 16.40
N MET A 271 34.65 -8.77 16.80
CA MET A 271 35.91 -9.23 17.39
C MET A 271 36.16 -8.54 18.72
N HIS A 272 37.02 -9.13 19.54
CA HIS A 272 37.49 -8.44 20.75
C HIS A 272 38.28 -7.19 20.35
N ASP A 273 37.92 -6.04 20.91
CA ASP A 273 38.59 -4.77 20.68
C ASP A 273 39.88 -4.71 21.50
N ASN A 274 40.99 -5.12 20.89
CA ASN A 274 42.32 -5.05 21.49
C ASN A 274 42.83 -3.60 21.62
N GLN A 275 42.15 -2.63 21.03
CA GLN A 275 42.47 -1.20 21.10
C GLN A 275 41.55 -0.44 22.07
N ALA A 276 40.63 -1.14 22.76
CA ALA A 276 39.74 -0.53 23.72
C ALA A 276 40.51 0.17 24.85
N SER A 277 40.14 1.43 25.13
CA SER A 277 40.71 2.17 26.26
C SER A 277 40.37 1.50 27.60
N ALA A 278 41.14 1.77 28.65
CA ALA A 278 40.84 1.26 29.99
C ALA A 278 39.42 1.63 30.47
N SER A 279 38.92 2.80 30.08
CA SER A 279 37.54 3.22 30.35
C SER A 279 36.51 2.37 29.60
N PHE A 280 36.77 2.01 28.35
CA PHE A 280 35.88 1.17 27.55
C PHE A 280 35.84 -0.25 28.11
N VAL A 281 36.99 -0.79 28.48
CA VAL A 281 37.09 -2.10 29.15
C VAL A 281 36.31 -2.10 30.47
N ALA A 282 36.44 -1.06 31.30
CA ALA A 282 35.71 -0.94 32.56
C ALA A 282 34.18 -0.87 32.38
N ASN A 283 33.70 -0.34 31.25
CA ASN A 283 32.28 -0.31 30.89
C ASN A 283 31.81 -1.55 30.12
N GLY A 284 32.69 -2.54 29.87
CA GLY A 284 32.37 -3.74 29.11
C GLY A 284 32.25 -3.53 27.60
N TRP A 285 32.70 -2.39 27.07
CA TRP A 285 32.71 -2.07 25.64
C TRP A 285 33.96 -2.64 24.97
N VAL A 286 34.04 -3.97 24.96
CA VAL A 286 35.24 -4.74 24.54
C VAL A 286 35.08 -5.40 23.16
N LEU A 287 34.05 -5.02 22.40
CA LEU A 287 33.82 -5.52 21.05
C LEU A 287 34.07 -4.42 20.03
N ALA A 288 34.69 -4.80 18.92
CA ALA A 288 34.80 -3.99 17.72
C ALA A 288 34.05 -4.68 16.57
N HIS A 289 33.33 -3.88 15.80
CA HIS A 289 32.68 -4.27 14.56
C HIS A 289 33.55 -3.91 13.35
N ALA A 290 33.85 -4.90 12.51
CA ALA A 290 34.50 -4.69 11.22
C ALA A 290 33.45 -4.28 10.18
N SER A 291 33.40 -2.99 9.82
CA SER A 291 32.26 -2.45 9.04
C SER A 291 32.23 -2.89 7.58
N GLY A 292 33.41 -3.26 7.04
CA GLY A 292 33.60 -3.51 5.61
C GLY A 292 33.71 -2.23 4.78
N ASP A 293 33.74 -1.07 5.43
CA ASP A 293 34.02 0.22 4.81
C ASP A 293 35.51 0.56 4.92
N ARG A 294 35.97 1.38 3.96
CA ARG A 294 37.34 1.90 3.86
C ARG A 294 37.35 3.38 4.19
N GLY A 295 38.33 3.82 4.97
CA GLY A 295 38.49 5.23 5.31
C GLY A 295 39.87 5.53 5.86
N ARG A 296 40.07 6.79 6.26
CA ARG A 296 41.29 7.27 6.92
C ARG A 296 40.94 8.35 7.93
N PHE A 297 41.86 8.65 8.84
CA PHE A 297 41.80 9.91 9.58
C PHE A 297 42.46 11.04 8.80
N ASP A 298 41.89 12.25 8.86
CA ASP A 298 42.55 13.48 8.44
C ASP A 298 43.51 14.01 9.54
N SER A 299 44.25 15.07 9.24
CA SER A 299 45.21 15.67 10.19
C SER A 299 44.56 16.25 11.44
N GLN A 300 43.23 16.40 11.48
CA GLN A 300 42.45 16.86 12.62
C GLN A 300 41.82 15.69 13.40
N GLY A 301 42.15 14.44 13.05
CA GLY A 301 41.60 13.25 13.69
C GLY A 301 40.13 12.96 13.32
N ARG A 302 39.63 13.54 12.22
CA ARG A 302 38.28 13.28 11.71
C ARG A 302 38.30 12.15 10.70
N LEU A 303 37.28 11.29 10.73
CA LEU A 303 37.13 10.18 9.81
C LEU A 303 36.74 10.69 8.42
N VAL A 304 37.47 10.29 7.38
CA VAL A 304 37.11 10.50 5.97
C VAL A 304 36.77 9.14 5.36
N LEU A 305 35.57 9.01 4.82
CA LEU A 305 35.07 7.79 4.19
C LEU A 305 35.52 7.70 2.73
N HIS A 306 36.00 6.53 2.30
CA HIS A 306 36.42 6.26 0.92
C HIS A 306 35.54 5.19 0.24
N GLY A 307 34.39 4.85 0.82
CA GLY A 307 33.48 3.82 0.30
C GLY A 307 33.75 2.43 0.90
N ARG A 308 33.42 1.38 0.15
CA ARG A 308 33.55 -0.03 0.58
C ARG A 308 34.94 -0.59 0.26
N MET A 309 35.30 -1.69 0.91
CA MET A 309 36.44 -2.50 0.48
C MET A 309 36.21 -3.05 -0.94
N ALA A 310 37.27 -3.17 -1.75
CA ALA A 310 37.17 -3.47 -3.18
C ALA A 310 36.60 -4.87 -3.51
N ASP A 311 36.62 -5.78 -2.55
CA ASP A 311 36.11 -7.15 -2.64
C ASP A 311 34.69 -7.31 -2.06
N SER A 312 34.10 -6.23 -1.55
CA SER A 312 32.74 -6.23 -0.96
C SER A 312 31.67 -6.30 -2.04
N THR A 313 30.70 -7.22 -1.88
CA THR A 313 29.48 -7.29 -2.70
C THR A 313 28.34 -6.45 -2.16
N GLN A 314 28.56 -5.76 -1.05
CA GLN A 314 27.57 -4.91 -0.43
C GLN A 314 27.64 -3.49 -0.97
N ILE A 315 26.50 -2.98 -1.38
CA ILE A 315 26.30 -1.62 -1.86
C ILE A 315 25.27 -0.91 -0.98
N LYS A 316 25.18 0.41 -1.15
CA LYS A 316 24.08 1.24 -0.64
C LYS A 316 23.40 1.83 -1.86
N MET A 317 22.12 1.54 -2.04
CA MET A 317 21.31 2.08 -3.14
C MET A 317 19.98 2.58 -2.58
N GLY A 318 19.67 3.86 -2.81
CA GLY A 318 18.46 4.52 -2.28
C GLY A 318 18.32 4.40 -0.76
N GLY A 319 19.44 4.49 -0.03
CA GLY A 319 19.53 4.40 1.42
C GLY A 319 19.43 2.99 1.99
N VAL A 320 19.23 1.97 1.17
CA VAL A 320 19.10 0.57 1.59
C VAL A 320 20.41 -0.17 1.39
N ARG A 321 20.82 -0.94 2.40
CA ARG A 321 21.97 -1.86 2.31
C ARG A 321 21.55 -3.10 1.52
N ILE A 322 22.17 -3.31 0.37
CA ILE A 322 21.90 -4.43 -0.54
C ILE A 322 23.18 -5.24 -0.70
N ASP A 323 23.08 -6.57 -0.57
CA ASP A 323 24.14 -7.49 -0.95
C ASP A 323 23.86 -8.06 -2.34
N LEU A 324 24.77 -7.83 -3.28
CA LEU A 324 24.60 -8.30 -4.66
C LEU A 324 24.57 -9.83 -4.74
N GLN A 325 25.29 -10.53 -3.85
CA GLN A 325 25.27 -12.00 -3.81
C GLN A 325 23.92 -12.57 -3.38
N ASP A 326 23.14 -11.84 -2.56
CA ASP A 326 21.80 -12.28 -2.17
C ASP A 326 20.86 -12.30 -3.38
N ILE A 327 21.01 -11.32 -4.27
CA ILE A 327 20.25 -11.22 -5.52
C ILE A 327 20.68 -12.35 -6.46
N GLU A 328 21.99 -12.56 -6.62
CA GLU A 328 22.55 -13.64 -7.43
C GLU A 328 22.05 -15.01 -6.97
N ALA A 329 22.14 -15.31 -5.67
CA ALA A 329 21.65 -16.55 -5.08
C ALA A 329 20.15 -16.73 -5.29
N THR A 330 19.37 -15.65 -5.17
CA THR A 330 17.92 -15.68 -5.38
C THR A 330 17.56 -15.95 -6.85
N ILE A 331 18.28 -15.35 -7.80
CA ILE A 331 18.13 -15.64 -9.24
C ILE A 331 18.39 -17.12 -9.50
N MET A 332 19.51 -17.64 -8.99
CA MET A 332 19.91 -19.04 -9.13
C MET A 332 18.89 -20.01 -8.51
N ALA A 333 18.32 -19.67 -7.35
CA ALA A 333 17.31 -20.50 -6.70
C ALA A 333 15.94 -20.47 -7.40
N THR A 334 15.63 -19.39 -8.12
CA THR A 334 14.33 -19.19 -8.78
C THR A 334 14.23 -19.94 -10.11
N SER A 335 15.34 -20.24 -10.79
CA SER A 335 15.31 -20.95 -12.07
C SER A 335 16.48 -21.90 -12.28
N HIS A 336 16.15 -23.15 -12.62
CA HIS A 336 17.09 -24.19 -13.04
C HIS A 336 17.68 -23.95 -14.45
N ARG A 337 17.14 -22.99 -15.22
CA ARG A 337 17.66 -22.60 -16.55
C ARG A 337 18.85 -21.64 -16.45
N ILE A 338 19.10 -21.04 -15.29
CA ILE A 338 20.27 -20.18 -15.04
C ILE A 338 21.35 -21.02 -14.37
N TYR A 339 22.53 -21.08 -14.99
CA TYR A 339 23.70 -21.79 -14.48
C TYR A 339 24.60 -20.91 -13.61
N GLN A 340 24.74 -19.63 -13.96
CA GLN A 340 25.45 -18.64 -13.16
C GLN A 340 24.78 -17.27 -13.28
N ALA A 341 24.85 -16.47 -12.21
CA ALA A 341 24.38 -15.09 -12.19
C ALA A 341 25.40 -14.20 -11.46
N VAL A 342 25.68 -13.03 -12.01
CA VAL A 342 26.44 -11.96 -11.33
C VAL A 342 25.69 -10.66 -11.47
N VAL A 343 25.47 -9.95 -10.37
CA VAL A 343 24.79 -8.66 -10.37
C VAL A 343 25.82 -7.56 -10.20
N SER A 344 25.71 -6.53 -11.02
CA SER A 344 26.55 -5.34 -11.04
C SER A 344 25.72 -4.11 -10.68
N HIS A 345 26.31 -3.22 -9.88
CA HIS A 345 25.77 -1.90 -9.57
C HIS A 345 26.27 -0.87 -10.59
N ARG A 346 25.35 -0.18 -11.23
CA ARG A 346 25.65 0.81 -12.27
C ARG A 346 25.12 2.17 -11.90
N VAL A 347 25.85 3.20 -12.31
CA VAL A 347 25.43 4.59 -12.22
C VAL A 347 25.42 5.16 -13.63
N ASP A 348 24.27 5.68 -14.05
CA ASP A 348 24.15 6.39 -15.31
C ASP A 348 24.92 7.72 -15.22
N SER A 349 25.87 7.95 -16.14
CA SER A 349 26.79 9.09 -16.07
C SER A 349 26.11 10.44 -16.28
N VAL A 350 24.92 10.48 -16.89
CA VAL A 350 24.21 11.73 -17.22
C VAL A 350 23.20 12.06 -16.13
N SER A 351 22.36 11.10 -15.75
CA SER A 351 21.29 11.27 -14.77
C SER A 351 21.74 11.01 -13.33
N THR A 352 22.95 10.49 -13.12
CA THR A 352 23.47 10.03 -11.81
C THR A 352 22.61 8.95 -11.16
N ARG A 353 21.71 8.32 -11.92
CA ARG A 353 20.78 7.31 -11.41
C ARG A 353 21.49 5.98 -11.22
N GLU A 354 21.31 5.41 -10.04
CA GLU A 354 21.77 4.07 -9.69
C GLU A 354 20.80 2.98 -10.17
N PHE A 355 21.31 1.87 -10.68
CA PHE A 355 20.52 0.70 -11.09
C PHE A 355 21.33 -0.60 -11.04
N LEU A 356 20.62 -1.73 -11.06
CA LEU A 356 21.22 -3.06 -11.02
C LEU A 356 21.15 -3.75 -12.39
N VAL A 357 22.23 -4.43 -12.78
CA VAL A 357 22.30 -5.24 -14.01
C VAL A 357 22.67 -6.68 -13.63
N ALA A 358 21.88 -7.66 -14.07
CA ALA A 358 22.18 -9.08 -13.90
C ALA A 358 22.80 -9.66 -15.17
N PHE A 359 24.01 -10.20 -15.06
CA PHE A 359 24.67 -10.98 -16.11
C PHE A 359 24.42 -12.46 -15.86
N LEU A 360 23.80 -13.15 -16.82
CA LEU A 360 23.26 -14.49 -16.66
C LEU A 360 23.90 -15.46 -17.65
N VAL A 361 24.38 -16.60 -17.15
CA VAL A 361 24.80 -17.73 -17.98
C VAL A 361 23.69 -18.76 -17.96
N MET A 362 23.18 -19.15 -19.13
CA MET A 362 22.11 -20.13 -19.26
C MET A 362 22.67 -21.56 -19.16
N SER A 363 21.86 -22.50 -18.66
CA SER A 363 22.18 -23.93 -18.67
C SER A 363 21.90 -24.54 -20.05
N ASP A 364 22.84 -25.34 -20.56
CA ASP A 364 22.70 -26.08 -21.83
C ASP A 364 21.79 -27.32 -21.71
N ARG A 365 21.32 -27.66 -20.50
CA ARG A 365 20.43 -28.81 -20.29
C ARG A 365 18.99 -28.45 -20.63
N GLN A 366 18.49 -28.97 -21.74
CA GLN A 366 17.05 -28.98 -22.01
C GLN A 366 16.33 -29.79 -20.90
N PRO A 367 15.26 -29.27 -20.29
CA PRO A 367 14.48 -30.04 -19.33
C PRO A 367 13.80 -31.21 -20.05
N GLU A 368 13.89 -32.41 -19.48
CA GLU A 368 13.37 -33.66 -20.06
C GLU A 368 11.84 -33.71 -20.18
N ASN A 369 11.10 -32.69 -19.71
CA ASN A 369 9.64 -32.61 -19.79
C ASN A 369 9.14 -31.16 -19.88
N ALA A 370 9.28 -30.50 -21.03
CA ALA A 370 8.59 -29.23 -21.28
C ALA A 370 8.02 -29.19 -22.70
N GLU A 371 6.69 -29.18 -22.80
CA GLU A 371 5.93 -28.84 -24.02
C GLU A 371 6.06 -27.35 -24.41
N ASP A 372 6.92 -26.58 -23.72
CA ASP A 372 7.24 -25.20 -24.06
C ASP A 372 8.58 -25.11 -24.82
N SER A 373 8.62 -25.68 -26.02
CA SER A 373 9.64 -25.31 -27.02
C SER A 373 9.40 -23.87 -27.47
N ASP A 374 10.42 -23.01 -27.37
CA ASP A 374 10.45 -21.61 -27.84
C ASP A 374 9.50 -20.62 -27.17
N SER A 375 9.47 -20.58 -25.83
CA SER A 375 9.30 -19.27 -25.21
C SER A 375 10.56 -18.44 -25.44
N ASP A 376 10.43 -17.41 -26.26
CA ASP A 376 11.46 -16.45 -26.62
C ASP A 376 12.37 -16.13 -25.42
N ARG A 377 13.69 -16.34 -25.58
CA ARG A 377 14.68 -16.28 -24.49
C ARG A 377 14.53 -14.98 -23.70
N ASP A 378 14.26 -13.90 -24.41
CA ASP A 378 14.10 -12.56 -23.84
C ASP A 378 12.81 -12.48 -23.01
N THR A 379 11.71 -13.09 -23.48
CA THR A 379 10.45 -13.20 -22.73
C THR A 379 10.59 -14.07 -21.46
N PHE A 380 11.47 -15.08 -21.47
CA PHE A 380 11.79 -15.84 -20.24
C PHE A 380 12.55 -14.99 -19.23
N ILE A 381 13.59 -14.28 -19.67
CA ILE A 381 14.42 -13.44 -18.79
C ILE A 381 13.61 -12.28 -18.19
N GLU A 382 12.78 -11.62 -18.99
CA GLU A 382 11.88 -10.56 -18.52
C GLU A 382 10.92 -11.08 -17.42
N ARG A 383 10.33 -12.27 -17.63
CA ARG A 383 9.46 -12.91 -16.63
C ARG A 383 10.22 -13.27 -15.36
N LEU A 384 11.42 -13.86 -15.49
CA LEU A 384 12.26 -14.25 -14.37
C LEU A 384 12.53 -13.04 -13.46
N ILE A 385 13.05 -11.95 -14.01
CA ILE A 385 13.40 -10.74 -13.25
C ILE A 385 12.17 -10.11 -12.59
N ARG A 386 11.05 -10.05 -13.31
CA ARG A 386 9.79 -9.52 -12.78
C ARG A 386 9.26 -10.34 -11.61
N ASP A 387 9.41 -11.66 -11.66
CA ASP A 387 8.81 -12.60 -10.71
C ASP A 387 9.77 -12.99 -9.57
N LEU A 388 10.98 -12.41 -9.50
CA LEU A 388 11.93 -12.61 -8.41
C LEU A 388 11.29 -12.30 -7.04
N PRO A 389 11.45 -13.17 -6.03
CA PRO A 389 10.91 -12.97 -4.68
C PRO A 389 11.76 -11.98 -3.86
N LEU A 390 12.13 -10.86 -4.47
CA LEU A 390 12.94 -9.79 -3.89
C LEU A 390 12.15 -8.48 -3.82
N PRO A 391 12.46 -7.58 -2.85
CA PRO A 391 11.98 -6.19 -2.86
C PRO A 391 12.29 -5.51 -4.21
N GLN A 392 11.42 -4.60 -4.65
CA GLN A 392 11.55 -3.95 -5.96
C GLN A 392 12.92 -3.29 -6.19
N ILE A 393 13.48 -2.64 -5.17
CA ILE A 393 14.81 -1.99 -5.24
C ILE A 393 15.97 -2.99 -5.41
N MET A 394 15.77 -4.25 -5.05
CA MET A 394 16.75 -5.34 -5.19
C MET A 394 16.57 -6.12 -6.50
N ARG A 395 15.54 -5.81 -7.30
CA ARG A 395 15.34 -6.48 -8.60
C ARG A 395 16.24 -5.81 -9.65
N PRO A 396 17.02 -6.58 -10.43
CA PRO A 396 17.79 -6.03 -11.54
C PRO A 396 16.88 -5.26 -12.52
N SER A 397 17.32 -4.08 -12.94
CA SER A 397 16.62 -3.28 -13.95
C SER A 397 16.86 -3.82 -15.36
N ILE A 398 18.01 -4.47 -15.56
CA ILE A 398 18.44 -5.05 -16.83
C ILE A 398 18.98 -6.46 -16.54
N ALA A 399 18.68 -7.41 -17.42
CA ALA A 399 19.31 -8.72 -17.41
C ALA A 399 19.89 -9.05 -18.79
N ILE A 400 21.15 -9.46 -18.83
CA ILE A 400 21.93 -9.71 -20.04
C ILE A 400 22.42 -11.15 -19.99
N THR A 401 22.08 -11.95 -21.01
CA THR A 401 22.64 -13.29 -21.15
C THR A 401 24.04 -13.22 -21.73
N VAL A 402 25.01 -13.85 -21.06
CA VAL A 402 26.41 -13.95 -21.51
C VAL A 402 26.82 -15.41 -21.66
N GLY A 403 27.72 -15.71 -22.58
CA GLY A 403 28.23 -17.07 -22.76
C GLY A 403 29.11 -17.54 -21.60
N ALA A 404 29.83 -16.62 -20.96
CA ALA A 404 30.64 -16.87 -19.77
C ALA A 404 30.85 -15.56 -19.00
N LEU A 405 31.11 -15.68 -17.70
CA LEU A 405 31.49 -14.56 -16.85
C LEU A 405 33.02 -14.40 -16.81
N PRO A 406 33.55 -13.17 -16.77
CA PRO A 406 34.97 -12.88 -16.55
C PRO A 406 35.45 -13.51 -15.25
N MET A 407 36.63 -14.12 -15.31
CA MET A 407 37.28 -14.76 -14.18
C MET A 407 38.69 -14.19 -14.02
N THR A 408 39.12 -13.98 -12.79
CA THR A 408 40.49 -13.66 -12.41
C THR A 408 41.41 -14.86 -12.68
N ILE A 409 42.74 -14.63 -12.64
CA ILE A 409 43.77 -15.69 -12.74
C ILE A 409 43.58 -16.79 -11.67
N SER A 410 42.91 -16.46 -10.55
CA SER A 410 42.59 -17.41 -9.47
C SER A 410 41.32 -18.25 -9.69
N ASN A 411 40.71 -18.19 -10.88
CA ASN A 411 39.41 -18.80 -11.20
C ASN A 411 38.26 -18.35 -10.27
N LYS A 412 38.35 -17.11 -9.76
CA LYS A 412 37.22 -16.41 -9.11
C LYS A 412 36.61 -15.42 -10.08
N ILE A 413 35.32 -15.13 -9.95
CA ILE A 413 34.63 -14.10 -10.76
C ILE A 413 35.36 -12.76 -10.62
N ASP A 414 35.72 -12.18 -11.76
CA ASP A 414 36.32 -10.85 -11.82
C ASP A 414 35.20 -9.80 -11.85
N ARG A 415 34.76 -9.40 -10.66
CA ARG A 415 33.66 -8.42 -10.51
C ARG A 415 34.02 -7.06 -11.08
N LEU A 416 35.29 -6.64 -11.03
CA LEU A 416 35.71 -5.39 -11.64
C LEU A 416 35.55 -5.44 -13.16
N ALA A 417 35.85 -6.58 -13.78
CA ALA A 417 35.62 -6.79 -15.20
C ALA A 417 34.13 -7.00 -15.57
N VAL A 418 33.28 -7.42 -14.62
CA VAL A 418 31.81 -7.51 -14.79
C VAL A 418 31.12 -6.17 -14.63
N ASP A 419 31.50 -5.38 -13.60
CA ASP A 419 31.48 -3.91 -13.66
C ASP A 419 32.30 -3.49 -14.91
N HIS A 420 32.43 -2.29 -15.42
CA HIS A 420 33.07 -2.05 -16.76
C HIS A 420 32.60 -2.83 -18.04
N MET A 421 31.90 -3.98 -17.99
CA MET A 421 31.33 -4.59 -19.20
C MET A 421 30.44 -3.58 -19.92
N PRO A 422 30.59 -3.44 -21.25
CA PRO A 422 29.79 -2.49 -21.99
C PRO A 422 28.32 -2.93 -21.94
N LEU A 423 27.46 -2.03 -21.46
CA LEU A 423 26.03 -2.12 -21.70
C LEU A 423 25.82 -1.62 -23.14
N ALA A 424 25.14 -2.39 -23.98
CA ALA A 424 24.77 -1.90 -25.31
C ALA A 424 23.98 -0.60 -25.13
N GLU A 425 24.28 0.44 -25.92
CA GLU A 425 23.45 1.64 -25.93
C GLU A 425 21.99 1.22 -26.16
N PRO A 426 21.00 1.87 -25.50
CA PRO A 426 19.58 1.49 -25.62
C PRO A 426 19.09 1.35 -27.07
N ASN A 427 19.76 2.01 -28.01
CA ASN A 427 19.45 2.00 -29.45
C ASN A 427 20.20 0.94 -30.29
N ARG A 428 21.06 0.09 -29.73
CA ARG A 428 21.94 -0.81 -30.52
C ARG A 428 22.02 -2.25 -30.01
N MET A 429 20.95 -2.78 -29.42
CA MET A 429 20.79 -4.24 -29.34
C MET A 429 20.14 -4.77 -30.65
N PRO A 430 20.78 -5.67 -31.41
CA PRO A 430 20.18 -6.25 -32.62
C PRO A 430 18.97 -7.10 -32.20
N GLY A 431 17.77 -6.65 -32.56
CA GLY A 431 16.49 -7.22 -32.13
C GLY A 431 15.67 -6.28 -31.23
N TYR A 432 16.26 -5.20 -30.73
CA TYR A 432 15.62 -4.33 -29.73
C TYR A 432 15.06 -3.01 -30.29
N ASN A 433 15.45 -2.56 -31.50
CA ASN A 433 14.81 -1.41 -32.15
C ASN A 433 14.62 -1.58 -33.67
N ASN A 434 13.35 -1.44 -34.06
CA ASN A 434 12.73 -1.13 -35.37
C ASN A 434 11.34 -1.78 -35.53
N GLN A 435 10.88 -2.59 -34.56
CA GLN A 435 9.50 -3.12 -34.52
C GLN A 435 8.67 -2.68 -33.30
N ARG A 436 9.27 -2.06 -32.26
CA ARG A 436 8.52 -1.53 -31.09
C ARG A 436 8.06 -0.07 -31.24
N ASP A 437 8.75 0.77 -31.99
CA ASP A 437 8.21 2.11 -32.38
C ASP A 437 6.93 1.98 -33.21
N SER A 438 6.68 0.81 -33.82
CA SER A 438 5.42 0.49 -34.50
C SER A 438 4.37 -0.21 -33.61
N MET A 439 4.67 -0.47 -32.33
CA MET A 439 3.73 -1.07 -31.36
C MET A 439 3.28 -0.11 -30.25
N LEU A 440 4.01 0.99 -30.04
CA LEU A 440 3.59 2.01 -29.08
C LEU A 440 2.51 2.90 -29.71
N ASP A 441 1.39 3.08 -29.03
CA ASP A 441 0.38 4.02 -29.48
C ASP A 441 0.86 5.48 -29.31
N GLU A 442 0.13 6.43 -29.88
CA GLU A 442 0.49 7.85 -29.84
C GLU A 442 0.62 8.39 -28.40
N PHE A 443 -0.15 7.83 -27.46
CA PHE A 443 -0.13 8.22 -26.06
C PHE A 443 1.05 7.63 -25.30
N GLU A 444 1.40 6.37 -25.58
CA GLU A 444 2.60 5.71 -25.05
C GLU A 444 3.87 6.42 -25.51
N ASN A 445 3.93 6.84 -26.78
CA ASN A 445 5.03 7.66 -27.30
C ASN A 445 5.09 9.04 -26.64
N MET A 446 3.95 9.71 -26.45
CA MET A 446 3.89 10.95 -25.69
C MET A 446 4.33 10.74 -24.24
N LEU A 447 3.99 9.63 -23.60
CA LEU A 447 4.49 9.26 -22.28
C LEU A 447 6.01 9.14 -22.30
N CYS A 448 6.58 8.40 -23.25
CA CYS A 448 8.03 8.28 -23.42
C CYS A 448 8.69 9.65 -23.49
N SER A 449 8.20 10.56 -24.34
CA SER A 449 8.74 11.92 -24.45
C SER A 449 8.59 12.74 -23.17
N LEU A 450 7.46 12.62 -22.46
CA LEU A 450 7.28 13.25 -21.15
C LEU A 450 8.28 12.71 -20.13
N TRP A 451 8.55 11.41 -20.15
CA TRP A 451 9.52 10.77 -19.28
C TRP A 451 10.97 11.17 -19.58
N GLU A 452 11.33 11.31 -20.85
CA GLU A 452 12.63 11.82 -21.30
C GLU A 452 12.86 13.27 -20.85
N GLU A 453 11.80 14.10 -20.87
CA GLU A 453 11.85 15.50 -20.43
C GLU A 453 11.89 15.66 -18.90
N ALA A 454 11.45 14.64 -18.14
CA ALA A 454 11.09 14.75 -16.73
C ALA A 454 12.03 14.06 -15.73
N LEU A 455 13.28 13.72 -16.08
CA LEU A 455 14.21 12.99 -15.19
C LEU A 455 14.62 13.84 -13.95
N PRO A 456 13.76 14.05 -12.94
CA PRO A 456 13.40 13.08 -11.88
C PRO A 456 11.88 12.86 -11.62
N ALA A 457 11.52 11.74 -10.98
CA ALA A 457 10.15 11.23 -10.75
C ALA A 457 9.07 12.26 -10.30
N ASP A 458 9.45 13.30 -9.56
CA ASP A 458 8.55 14.36 -9.10
C ASP A 458 8.11 15.32 -10.22
N ILE A 459 8.97 15.52 -11.22
CA ILE A 459 8.68 16.32 -12.41
C ILE A 459 7.71 15.56 -13.34
N VAL A 460 7.80 14.23 -13.39
CA VAL A 460 6.85 13.40 -14.17
C VAL A 460 5.43 13.62 -13.68
N ARG A 461 5.19 13.64 -12.37
CA ARG A 461 3.86 13.93 -11.81
C ARG A 461 3.40 15.35 -12.10
N SER A 462 4.30 16.34 -11.99
CA SER A 462 3.97 17.74 -12.31
C SER A 462 3.62 17.92 -13.78
N LEU A 463 4.41 17.33 -14.69
CA LEU A 463 4.18 17.40 -16.13
C LEU A 463 2.96 16.58 -16.57
N ILE A 464 2.69 15.43 -15.97
CA ILE A 464 1.43 14.69 -16.17
C ILE A 464 0.24 15.55 -15.70
N ARG A 465 0.36 16.24 -14.57
CA ARG A 465 -0.68 17.15 -14.09
C ARG A 465 -0.83 18.39 -14.98
N GLU A 466 0.25 19.03 -15.40
CA GLU A 466 0.24 20.25 -16.22
C GLU A 466 -0.18 19.97 -17.66
N ARG A 467 0.38 18.93 -18.27
CA ARG A 467 0.17 18.61 -19.69
C ARG A 467 -0.97 17.66 -19.93
N LEU A 468 -1.35 16.80 -18.98
CA LEU A 468 -2.44 15.84 -19.15
C LEU A 468 -3.63 16.11 -18.22
N ASN A 469 -3.52 17.08 -17.29
CA ASN A 469 -4.52 17.36 -16.25
C ASN A 469 -4.79 16.17 -15.32
N ILE A 470 -3.87 15.22 -15.20
CA ILE A 470 -4.03 13.98 -14.43
C ILE A 470 -3.27 14.06 -13.11
N SER A 471 -3.96 13.75 -12.01
CA SER A 471 -3.32 13.61 -10.70
C SER A 471 -3.45 12.16 -10.22
N ILE A 472 -2.43 11.34 -10.49
CA ILE A 472 -2.33 9.97 -10.01
C ILE A 472 -1.27 9.87 -8.90
N PRO A 473 -1.47 9.05 -7.84
CA PRO A 473 -0.41 8.73 -6.90
C PRO A 473 0.76 8.07 -7.63
N ILE A 474 1.97 8.57 -7.39
CA ILE A 474 3.19 8.10 -8.06
C ILE A 474 3.41 6.58 -7.87
N MET A 475 2.99 6.05 -6.73
CA MET A 475 2.93 4.62 -6.40
C MET A 475 2.08 3.78 -7.36
N LYS A 476 0.92 4.28 -7.78
CA LYS A 476 0.03 3.57 -8.69
C LYS A 476 0.66 3.54 -10.08
N LEU A 477 1.29 4.64 -10.48
CA LEU A 477 2.04 4.74 -11.73
C LEU A 477 3.26 3.80 -11.74
N PHE A 478 4.12 3.82 -10.71
CA PHE A 478 5.29 2.93 -10.60
C PHE A 478 4.94 1.46 -10.31
N GLY A 479 3.73 1.18 -9.83
CA GLY A 479 3.20 -0.18 -9.71
C GLY A 479 2.91 -0.82 -11.07
N ALA A 480 2.71 -0.01 -12.11
CA ALA A 480 2.74 -0.47 -13.50
C ALA A 480 4.20 -0.51 -13.99
N SER A 481 4.73 -1.71 -14.16
CA SER A 481 6.15 -1.94 -14.52
C SER A 481 6.51 -1.60 -15.98
N THR A 482 5.56 -1.15 -16.79
CA THR A 482 5.76 -0.86 -18.23
C THR A 482 5.04 0.42 -18.64
N ILE A 483 5.54 1.10 -19.67
CA ILE A 483 4.93 2.32 -20.23
C ILE A 483 3.49 2.06 -20.68
N ALA A 484 3.22 0.91 -21.29
CA ALA A 484 1.86 0.52 -21.68
C ALA A 484 0.89 0.41 -20.49
N GLN A 485 1.33 -0.20 -19.40
CA GLN A 485 0.52 -0.29 -18.18
C GLN A 485 0.37 1.07 -17.49
N MET A 486 1.40 1.91 -17.50
CA MET A 486 1.34 3.28 -16.99
C MET A 486 0.40 4.13 -17.83
N ALA A 487 0.45 3.97 -19.15
CA ALA A 487 -0.40 4.62 -20.13
C ALA A 487 -1.86 4.24 -19.90
N ALA A 488 -2.16 2.94 -19.82
CA ALA A 488 -3.49 2.45 -19.49
C ALA A 488 -3.99 2.99 -18.14
N LEU A 489 -3.13 3.06 -17.12
CA LEU A 489 -3.50 3.62 -15.81
C LEU A 489 -3.80 5.12 -15.85
N LEU A 490 -3.07 5.89 -16.67
CA LEU A 490 -3.28 7.31 -16.88
C LEU A 490 -4.50 7.58 -17.74
N GLN A 491 -4.71 6.77 -18.78
CA GLN A 491 -5.90 6.84 -19.64
C GLN A 491 -7.19 6.48 -18.89
N ASP A 492 -7.10 5.61 -17.89
CA ASP A 492 -8.21 5.29 -16.97
C ASP A 492 -8.48 6.41 -15.94
N GLN A 493 -7.67 7.48 -15.89
CA GLN A 493 -7.94 8.61 -14.98
C GLN A 493 -9.07 9.51 -15.49
N PRO A 494 -10.01 9.95 -14.62
CA PRO A 494 -11.18 10.73 -15.02
C PRO A 494 -10.84 12.02 -15.79
N SER A 495 -9.71 12.66 -15.46
CA SER A 495 -9.27 13.90 -16.10
C SER A 495 -8.59 13.70 -17.45
N TRP A 496 -8.06 12.51 -17.78
CA TRP A 496 -7.66 12.18 -19.15
C TRP A 496 -8.89 12.06 -20.05
N ASN A 497 -9.90 11.32 -19.56
CA ASN A 497 -11.17 11.09 -20.24
C ASN A 497 -12.04 12.35 -20.40
N SER A 498 -11.58 13.49 -19.89
CA SER A 498 -12.18 14.82 -20.10
C SER A 498 -11.61 15.59 -21.31
N ARG A 499 -10.52 15.12 -21.94
CA ARG A 499 -9.97 15.67 -23.19
C ARG A 499 -10.57 15.06 -24.45
N ALA A 500 -11.04 13.81 -24.37
CA ALA A 500 -12.00 13.29 -25.33
C ALA A 500 -13.38 13.84 -24.93
N ALA A 501 -14.17 14.34 -25.89
CA ALA A 501 -15.58 14.58 -25.62
C ALA A 501 -16.17 13.30 -24.98
N PRO A 502 -16.92 13.40 -23.86
CA PRO A 502 -17.37 12.21 -23.15
C PRO A 502 -18.13 11.32 -24.12
N GLU A 503 -17.61 10.12 -24.37
CA GLU A 503 -18.31 9.11 -25.14
C GLU A 503 -19.63 8.85 -24.42
N MET A 504 -20.75 9.29 -25.01
CA MET A 504 -22.04 9.11 -24.37
C MET A 504 -22.29 7.60 -24.22
N ILE A 505 -22.45 7.15 -22.97
CA ILE A 505 -22.84 5.78 -22.67
C ILE A 505 -24.26 5.58 -23.18
N ASP A 506 -24.39 4.72 -24.19
CA ASP A 506 -25.67 4.19 -24.61
C ASP A 506 -26.16 3.19 -23.55
N TRP A 507 -26.96 3.67 -22.60
CA TRP A 507 -27.52 2.86 -21.52
C TRP A 507 -28.41 1.72 -22.01
N GLU A 508 -29.03 1.86 -23.19
CA GLU A 508 -29.82 0.80 -23.81
C GLU A 508 -28.92 -0.34 -24.25
N LYS A 509 -27.87 -0.04 -25.02
CA LYS A 509 -26.86 -1.02 -25.42
C LYS A 509 -26.15 -1.64 -24.22
N GLU A 510 -25.80 -0.80 -23.24
CA GLU A 510 -25.09 -1.22 -22.03
C GLU A 510 -25.91 -2.17 -21.16
N THR A 511 -27.24 -2.05 -21.14
CA THR A 511 -28.12 -2.94 -20.36
C THR A 511 -28.74 -4.06 -21.20
N THR A 512 -28.42 -4.15 -22.50
CA THR A 512 -28.98 -5.16 -23.41
C THR A 512 -28.58 -6.58 -23.03
N VAL A 513 -29.53 -7.49 -23.12
CA VAL A 513 -29.36 -8.93 -22.91
C VAL A 513 -29.38 -9.64 -24.27
N ARG A 514 -28.23 -10.19 -24.68
CA ARG A 514 -28.09 -10.88 -25.99
C ARG A 514 -28.96 -12.16 -26.04
N ASP A 515 -29.26 -12.65 -27.25
CA ASP A 515 -30.10 -13.85 -27.44
C ASP A 515 -29.36 -15.16 -27.10
N ASP A 516 -28.04 -15.18 -27.30
CA ASP A 516 -27.15 -16.30 -26.97
C ASP A 516 -26.72 -16.34 -25.49
N PHE A 517 -27.24 -15.42 -24.67
CA PHE A 517 -26.75 -15.18 -23.31
C PHE A 517 -26.80 -16.42 -22.41
N ALA A 518 -27.73 -17.35 -22.65
CA ALA A 518 -27.97 -18.53 -21.82
C ALA A 518 -27.57 -19.87 -22.50
N SER A 519 -26.59 -19.89 -23.42
CA SER A 519 -26.21 -21.05 -24.23
C SER A 519 -25.56 -22.24 -23.47
N LEU A 520 -26.08 -22.62 -22.31
CA LEU A 520 -25.75 -23.85 -21.59
C LEU A 520 -26.86 -24.89 -21.82
N PRO A 521 -26.52 -26.19 -21.99
CA PRO A 521 -27.50 -27.22 -22.31
C PRO A 521 -28.56 -27.35 -21.22
N GLN A 522 -29.84 -27.27 -21.62
CA GLN A 522 -30.99 -27.53 -20.75
C GLN A 522 -30.96 -29.00 -20.30
N SER A 523 -30.42 -29.29 -19.12
CA SER A 523 -30.65 -30.56 -18.45
C SER A 523 -32.02 -30.54 -17.78
N ASP A 524 -32.81 -31.61 -17.94
CA ASP A 524 -34.20 -31.77 -17.45
C ASP A 524 -34.41 -31.29 -16.00
N TYR A 525 -34.88 -30.05 -15.88
CA TYR A 525 -35.12 -29.31 -14.63
C TYR A 525 -36.14 -30.01 -13.69
N ARG A 526 -37.00 -30.88 -14.22
CA ARG A 526 -38.10 -31.52 -13.46
C ARG A 526 -37.64 -32.63 -12.51
N GLN A 527 -36.49 -33.27 -12.74
CA GLN A 527 -36.09 -34.44 -11.93
C GLN A 527 -35.33 -34.09 -10.63
N ARG A 528 -34.72 -32.91 -10.50
CA ARG A 528 -33.92 -32.55 -9.31
C ARG A 528 -34.68 -31.94 -8.14
N ARG A 529 -35.91 -31.44 -8.35
CA ARG A 529 -36.75 -30.89 -7.26
C ARG A 529 -37.12 -31.92 -6.18
N GLN A 530 -36.82 -33.21 -6.39
CA GLN A 530 -37.13 -34.30 -5.45
C GLN A 530 -35.97 -34.70 -4.52
N LEU A 531 -34.76 -34.19 -4.69
CA LEU A 531 -33.58 -34.66 -3.93
C LEU A 531 -33.01 -33.56 -3.03
N GLY A 532 -33.49 -33.50 -1.78
CA GLY A 532 -32.88 -32.72 -0.70
C GLY A 532 -33.87 -32.05 0.25
N GLN A 533 -34.63 -32.86 1.01
CA GLN A 533 -35.46 -32.35 2.10
C GLN A 533 -34.58 -31.66 3.17
N HIS A 534 -34.95 -30.44 3.53
CA HIS A 534 -34.57 -29.64 4.72
C HIS A 534 -33.35 -28.70 4.70
N SER A 535 -32.34 -28.79 3.82
CA SER A 535 -31.17 -27.86 3.90
C SER A 535 -30.87 -27.09 2.61
N SER A 536 -30.40 -25.85 2.75
CA SER A 536 -30.18 -24.87 1.67
C SER A 536 -28.70 -24.64 1.41
N VAL A 537 -28.30 -24.55 0.14
CA VAL A 537 -26.93 -24.24 -0.28
C VAL A 537 -26.89 -22.83 -0.87
N ILE A 538 -26.04 -21.94 -0.35
CA ILE A 538 -26.04 -20.52 -0.72
C ILE A 538 -24.72 -20.14 -1.39
N ILE A 539 -24.78 -19.45 -2.52
CA ILE A 539 -23.61 -18.82 -3.14
C ILE A 539 -23.51 -17.38 -2.64
N LEU A 540 -22.34 -16.95 -2.16
CA LEU A 540 -22.10 -15.59 -1.70
C LEU A 540 -20.86 -15.00 -2.39
N THR A 541 -21.02 -13.82 -2.98
CA THR A 541 -19.90 -12.98 -3.45
C THR A 541 -19.70 -11.81 -2.50
N GLY A 542 -18.49 -11.25 -2.45
CA GLY A 542 -18.20 -10.12 -1.55
C GLY A 542 -18.17 -10.50 -0.06
N SER A 543 -17.95 -11.78 0.26
CA SER A 543 -17.89 -12.31 1.65
C SER A 543 -16.80 -11.68 2.51
N THR A 544 -15.81 -11.02 1.91
CA THR A 544 -14.76 -10.27 2.60
C THR A 544 -15.09 -8.78 2.79
N GLY A 545 -16.22 -8.29 2.25
CA GLY A 545 -16.63 -6.88 2.34
C GLY A 545 -17.43 -6.57 3.60
N PHE A 546 -17.60 -5.28 3.93
CA PHE A 546 -18.23 -4.81 5.17
C PHE A 546 -19.59 -5.48 5.47
N LEU A 547 -20.53 -5.43 4.53
CA LEU A 547 -21.82 -6.11 4.67
C LEU A 547 -21.72 -7.63 4.46
N GLY A 548 -20.91 -8.07 3.50
CA GLY A 548 -20.81 -9.49 3.14
C GLY A 548 -20.27 -10.38 4.26
N GLN A 549 -19.40 -9.87 5.12
CA GLN A 549 -18.93 -10.57 6.32
C GLN A 549 -20.06 -10.83 7.31
N ARG A 550 -20.96 -9.85 7.50
CA ARG A 550 -22.12 -9.97 8.38
C ARG A 550 -23.17 -10.91 7.80
N ILE A 551 -23.40 -10.84 6.48
CA ILE A 551 -24.25 -11.81 5.77
C ILE A 551 -23.69 -13.23 5.94
N LEU A 552 -22.38 -13.44 5.74
CA LEU A 552 -21.75 -14.74 5.94
C LEU A 552 -21.93 -15.24 7.38
N GLY A 553 -21.72 -14.38 8.37
CA GLY A 553 -21.95 -14.72 9.79
C GLY A 553 -23.38 -15.16 10.07
N GLN A 554 -24.38 -14.43 9.57
CA GLN A 554 -25.79 -14.80 9.72
C GLN A 554 -26.13 -16.12 9.01
N LEU A 555 -25.61 -16.34 7.79
CA LEU A 555 -25.82 -17.60 7.04
C LEU A 555 -25.20 -18.81 7.75
N VAL A 556 -24.04 -18.65 8.39
CA VAL A 556 -23.39 -19.71 9.16
C VAL A 556 -24.25 -20.13 10.36
N LEU A 557 -24.87 -19.14 11.04
CA LEU A 557 -25.74 -19.36 12.19
C LEU A 557 -27.12 -19.93 11.81
N ASP A 558 -27.56 -19.76 10.56
CA ASP A 558 -28.84 -20.30 10.09
C ASP A 558 -28.80 -21.84 10.00
N SER A 559 -29.61 -22.49 10.83
CA SER A 559 -29.74 -23.96 10.87
C SER A 559 -30.29 -24.57 9.59
N THR A 560 -30.99 -23.80 8.75
CA THR A 560 -31.53 -24.24 7.47
C THR A 560 -30.48 -24.23 6.36
N VAL A 561 -29.34 -23.54 6.54
CA VAL A 561 -28.24 -23.49 5.59
C VAL A 561 -27.22 -24.58 5.91
N SER A 562 -27.00 -25.50 4.97
CA SER A 562 -26.02 -26.59 5.12
C SER A 562 -24.65 -26.24 4.54
N LYS A 563 -24.58 -25.40 3.50
CA LYS A 563 -23.34 -25.10 2.79
C LYS A 563 -23.37 -23.69 2.18
N ILE A 564 -22.23 -23.02 2.19
CA ILE A 564 -22.04 -21.66 1.68
C ILE A 564 -20.81 -21.64 0.78
N HIS A 565 -21.02 -21.33 -0.49
CA HIS A 565 -19.95 -21.13 -1.47
C HIS A 565 -19.58 -19.65 -1.54
N CYS A 566 -18.46 -19.30 -0.91
CA CYS A 566 -17.87 -17.98 -1.06
C CYS A 566 -17.01 -17.94 -2.33
N ILE A 567 -17.49 -17.27 -3.38
CA ILE A 567 -16.82 -17.20 -4.68
C ILE A 567 -16.23 -15.81 -4.93
N ALA A 568 -15.25 -15.73 -5.84
CA ALA A 568 -14.50 -14.52 -6.16
C ALA A 568 -13.67 -13.96 -4.99
N VAL A 569 -13.14 -14.85 -4.13
CA VAL A 569 -12.34 -14.45 -2.95
C VAL A 569 -10.88 -14.29 -3.35
N ARG A 570 -10.42 -13.05 -3.58
CA ARG A 570 -9.00 -12.79 -3.92
C ARG A 570 -8.04 -13.20 -2.81
N LYS A 571 -8.29 -12.69 -1.60
CA LYS A 571 -7.52 -12.96 -0.39
C LYS A 571 -8.44 -12.77 0.81
N ALA A 572 -8.59 -13.80 1.65
CA ALA A 572 -9.37 -13.67 2.87
C ALA A 572 -8.58 -12.84 3.92
N PRO A 573 -9.17 -11.77 4.49
CA PRO A 573 -8.62 -11.09 5.66
C PRO A 573 -8.39 -12.08 6.81
N ARG A 574 -7.25 -11.97 7.52
CA ARG A 574 -6.95 -12.87 8.65
C ARG A 574 -8.01 -12.80 9.77
N SER A 575 -8.63 -11.63 9.96
CA SER A 575 -9.74 -11.43 10.91
C SER A 575 -10.96 -12.30 10.62
N LEU A 576 -11.09 -12.86 9.40
CA LEU A 576 -12.19 -13.73 9.00
C LEU A 576 -11.83 -15.21 9.00
N HIS A 577 -10.64 -15.61 9.48
CA HIS A 577 -10.24 -17.01 9.53
C HIS A 577 -11.25 -17.88 10.28
N GLY A 578 -11.85 -17.39 11.37
CA GLY A 578 -12.88 -18.13 12.10
C GLY A 578 -14.16 -18.37 11.29
N LEU A 579 -14.59 -17.40 10.48
CA LEU A 579 -15.77 -17.54 9.60
C LEU A 579 -15.47 -18.45 8.41
N PHE A 580 -14.31 -18.28 7.77
CA PHE A 580 -13.92 -19.10 6.62
C PHE A 580 -13.48 -20.52 6.98
N ALA A 581 -13.08 -20.78 8.22
CA ALA A 581 -12.79 -22.12 8.74
C ALA A 581 -14.04 -22.88 9.18
N ASN A 582 -15.22 -22.25 9.18
CA ASN A 582 -16.46 -22.93 9.54
C ASN A 582 -16.77 -24.06 8.53
N THR A 583 -17.23 -25.20 9.03
CA THR A 583 -17.49 -26.40 8.21
C THR A 583 -18.57 -26.21 7.15
N LYS A 584 -19.46 -25.21 7.30
CA LYS A 584 -20.45 -24.86 6.27
C LYS A 584 -19.85 -24.05 5.12
N VAL A 585 -18.66 -23.45 5.28
CA VAL A 585 -18.11 -22.48 4.34
C VAL A 585 -17.07 -23.14 3.44
N THR A 586 -17.23 -22.96 2.12
CA THR A 586 -16.26 -23.36 1.11
C THR A 586 -15.82 -22.12 0.34
N VAL A 587 -14.51 -21.86 0.34
CA VAL A 587 -13.91 -20.68 -0.31
C VAL A 587 -13.39 -21.06 -1.70
N HIS A 588 -13.79 -20.28 -2.69
CA HIS A 588 -13.30 -20.38 -4.05
C HIS A 588 -12.58 -19.09 -4.45
N HIS A 589 -11.29 -19.22 -4.74
CA HIS A 589 -10.45 -18.10 -5.11
C HIS A 589 -10.77 -17.60 -6.51
N GLY A 590 -10.80 -16.28 -6.69
CA GLY A 590 -11.16 -15.64 -7.96
C GLY A 590 -11.29 -14.12 -7.83
N ASP A 591 -11.80 -13.48 -8.88
CA ASP A 591 -11.97 -12.03 -8.96
C ASP A 591 -13.24 -11.72 -9.75
N LEU A 592 -14.00 -10.71 -9.31
CA LEU A 592 -15.26 -10.28 -9.93
C LEU A 592 -15.10 -9.87 -11.40
N ARG A 593 -13.90 -9.48 -11.83
CA ARG A 593 -13.59 -9.04 -13.20
C ARG A 593 -13.33 -10.21 -14.15
N LEU A 594 -13.12 -11.42 -13.63
CA LEU A 594 -12.82 -12.60 -14.44
C LEU A 594 -14.11 -13.24 -14.94
N LYS A 595 -14.04 -13.89 -16.11
CA LYS A 595 -15.10 -14.77 -16.61
C LYS A 595 -15.41 -15.84 -15.55
N GLN A 596 -16.69 -16.14 -15.33
CA GLN A 596 -17.14 -17.05 -14.26
C GLN A 596 -16.57 -16.74 -12.88
N LEU A 597 -16.18 -15.49 -12.66
CA LEU A 597 -15.57 -14.99 -11.43
C LEU A 597 -14.26 -15.72 -11.03
N GLY A 598 -13.58 -16.34 -12.01
CA GLY A 598 -12.34 -17.11 -11.82
C GLY A 598 -12.55 -18.61 -11.57
N LEU A 599 -13.79 -19.11 -11.59
CA LEU A 599 -14.07 -20.53 -11.47
C LEU A 599 -13.77 -21.28 -12.79
N PRO A 600 -13.17 -22.48 -12.73
CA PRO A 600 -13.16 -23.40 -13.87
C PRO A 600 -14.59 -23.82 -14.28
N ASP A 601 -14.82 -24.11 -15.57
CA ASP A 601 -16.14 -24.45 -16.12
C ASP A 601 -16.85 -25.58 -15.35
N HIS A 602 -16.11 -26.64 -15.00
CA HIS A 602 -16.63 -27.77 -14.25
C HIS A 602 -17.05 -27.39 -12.82
N ALA A 603 -16.28 -26.51 -12.17
CA ALA A 603 -16.56 -26.05 -10.82
C ALA A 603 -17.76 -25.10 -10.80
N ALA A 604 -17.82 -24.15 -11.75
CA ALA A 604 -18.98 -23.27 -11.90
C ALA A 604 -20.27 -24.07 -12.15
N THR A 605 -20.21 -25.07 -13.02
CA THR A 605 -21.35 -25.95 -13.28
C THR A 605 -21.78 -26.70 -12.02
N ALA A 606 -20.85 -27.34 -11.31
CA ALA A 606 -21.16 -28.11 -10.10
C ALA A 606 -21.75 -27.22 -8.97
N ILE A 607 -21.14 -26.07 -8.71
CA ILE A 607 -21.53 -25.14 -7.63
C ILE A 607 -22.94 -24.59 -7.88
N PHE A 608 -23.22 -24.11 -9.09
CA PHE A 608 -24.53 -23.54 -9.41
C PHE A 608 -25.62 -24.62 -9.52
N ALA A 609 -25.26 -25.85 -9.87
CA ALA A 609 -26.22 -26.96 -9.97
C ALA A 609 -26.69 -27.51 -8.61
N GLU A 610 -25.95 -27.27 -7.52
CA GLU A 610 -26.34 -27.66 -6.15
C GLU A 610 -26.91 -26.49 -5.32
N ALA A 611 -26.73 -25.25 -5.78
CA ALA A 611 -27.17 -24.05 -5.07
C ALA A 611 -28.70 -23.92 -5.00
N SER A 612 -29.17 -23.26 -3.95
CA SER A 612 -30.57 -22.90 -3.70
C SER A 612 -30.86 -21.42 -3.94
N ALA A 613 -29.86 -20.55 -3.75
CA ALA A 613 -29.94 -19.12 -4.04
C ALA A 613 -28.53 -18.51 -4.18
N VAL A 614 -28.46 -17.34 -4.81
CA VAL A 614 -27.23 -16.55 -5.01
C VAL A 614 -27.38 -15.19 -4.33
N VAL A 615 -26.42 -14.81 -3.50
CA VAL A 615 -26.31 -13.48 -2.89
C VAL A 615 -25.12 -12.73 -3.51
N HIS A 616 -25.43 -11.74 -4.33
CA HIS A 616 -24.43 -10.89 -4.97
C HIS A 616 -24.18 -9.61 -4.15
N CYS A 617 -23.28 -9.70 -3.16
CA CYS A 617 -22.84 -8.57 -2.34
C CYS A 617 -21.50 -7.97 -2.82
N GLY A 618 -20.77 -8.66 -3.71
CA GLY A 618 -19.48 -8.19 -4.23
C GLY A 618 -19.61 -6.98 -5.14
N ALA A 619 -18.92 -5.88 -4.81
CA ALA A 619 -18.80 -4.72 -5.67
C ALA A 619 -17.51 -3.94 -5.36
N ASN A 620 -17.01 -3.19 -6.34
CA ASN A 620 -16.10 -2.08 -6.09
C ASN A 620 -16.94 -0.84 -5.69
N VAL A 621 -16.74 -0.37 -4.46
CA VAL A 621 -17.44 0.79 -3.88
C VAL A 621 -16.48 1.97 -3.87
N SER A 622 -16.51 2.78 -4.93
CA SER A 622 -15.70 3.98 -5.05
C SER A 622 -16.54 5.16 -5.53
N PHE A 623 -16.51 6.25 -4.77
CA PHE A 623 -17.16 7.52 -5.13
C PHE A 623 -16.30 8.38 -6.08
N LEU A 624 -15.04 7.97 -6.31
CA LEU A 624 -14.09 8.69 -7.17
C LEU A 624 -13.95 8.07 -8.55
N GLU A 625 -14.29 6.79 -8.70
CA GLU A 625 -14.16 6.08 -9.97
C GLU A 625 -15.37 6.33 -10.87
N SER A 626 -15.10 6.45 -12.17
CA SER A 626 -16.12 6.64 -13.19
C SER A 626 -16.94 5.36 -13.39
N TYR A 627 -18.08 5.47 -14.07
CA TYR A 627 -18.83 4.30 -14.52
C TYR A 627 -17.99 3.39 -15.44
N HIS A 628 -17.15 3.97 -16.32
CA HIS A 628 -16.32 3.18 -17.25
C HIS A 628 -15.34 2.27 -16.52
N THR A 629 -14.77 2.71 -15.41
CA THR A 629 -13.90 1.88 -14.57
C THR A 629 -14.72 0.84 -13.79
N LEU A 630 -15.82 1.27 -13.17
CA LEU A 630 -16.61 0.42 -12.28
C LEU A 630 -17.42 -0.66 -12.99
N ARG A 631 -17.85 -0.46 -14.25
CA ARG A 631 -18.64 -1.44 -15.02
C ARG A 631 -17.92 -2.78 -15.20
N HIS A 632 -16.59 -2.76 -15.31
CA HIS A 632 -15.76 -3.96 -15.47
C HIS A 632 -15.78 -4.87 -14.24
N THR A 633 -16.13 -4.33 -13.07
CA THR A 633 -16.27 -5.10 -11.84
C THR A 633 -17.75 -5.33 -11.50
N ASN A 634 -18.54 -4.25 -11.42
CA ASN A 634 -19.90 -4.31 -10.86
C ASN A 634 -20.91 -4.90 -11.84
N LEU A 635 -20.98 -4.36 -13.07
CA LEU A 635 -21.92 -4.84 -14.08
C LEU A 635 -21.48 -6.19 -14.68
N ALA A 636 -20.19 -6.35 -14.97
CA ALA A 636 -19.67 -7.58 -15.56
C ALA A 636 -19.87 -8.81 -14.65
N SER A 637 -19.60 -8.68 -13.34
CA SER A 637 -19.85 -9.78 -12.40
C SER A 637 -21.34 -10.09 -12.24
N THR A 638 -22.21 -9.06 -12.25
CA THR A 638 -23.66 -9.23 -12.26
C THR A 638 -24.11 -10.03 -13.49
N ARG A 639 -23.55 -9.74 -14.67
CA ARG A 639 -23.83 -10.50 -15.91
C ARG A 639 -23.40 -11.96 -15.79
N GLU A 640 -22.19 -12.24 -15.30
CA GLU A 640 -21.72 -13.62 -15.15
C GLU A 640 -22.57 -14.41 -14.14
N LEU A 641 -22.96 -13.81 -13.01
CA LEU A 641 -23.82 -14.45 -12.03
C LEU A 641 -25.21 -14.73 -12.57
N ALA A 642 -25.82 -13.76 -13.26
CA ALA A 642 -27.09 -13.95 -13.93
C ALA A 642 -27.01 -15.10 -14.95
N ARG A 643 -25.97 -15.10 -15.80
CA ARG A 643 -25.72 -16.14 -16.79
C ARG A 643 -25.62 -17.54 -16.17
N LEU A 644 -24.90 -17.68 -15.07
CA LEU A 644 -24.72 -18.96 -14.37
C LEU A 644 -25.97 -19.39 -13.59
N SER A 645 -26.85 -18.44 -13.23
CA SER A 645 -28.07 -18.71 -12.46
C SER A 645 -29.26 -19.11 -13.34
N ILE A 646 -29.33 -18.63 -14.59
CA ILE A 646 -30.44 -18.90 -15.52
C ILE A 646 -30.72 -20.41 -15.72
N PRO A 647 -29.72 -21.28 -16.00
CA PRO A 647 -29.97 -22.71 -16.27
C PRO A 647 -30.68 -23.45 -15.11
N TYR A 648 -30.49 -22.95 -13.89
CA TYR A 648 -31.03 -23.55 -12.66
C TYR A 648 -32.14 -22.69 -12.02
N ARG A 649 -32.54 -21.59 -12.68
CA ARG A 649 -33.53 -20.62 -12.20
C ARG A 649 -33.31 -20.22 -10.72
N LEU A 650 -32.04 -20.03 -10.32
CA LEU A 650 -31.70 -19.70 -8.94
C LEU A 650 -32.19 -18.29 -8.59
N PRO A 651 -32.90 -18.09 -7.46
CA PRO A 651 -33.16 -16.76 -6.93
C PRO A 651 -31.86 -15.98 -6.74
N LEU A 652 -31.76 -14.84 -7.41
CA LEU A 652 -30.60 -13.96 -7.37
C LEU A 652 -30.90 -12.72 -6.52
N HIS A 653 -30.34 -12.68 -5.33
CA HIS A 653 -30.39 -11.55 -4.42
C HIS A 653 -29.24 -10.60 -4.73
N TYR A 654 -29.54 -9.47 -5.37
CA TYR A 654 -28.58 -8.45 -5.75
C TYR A 654 -28.53 -7.32 -4.72
N ILE A 655 -27.36 -7.07 -4.14
CA ILE A 655 -27.17 -5.95 -3.21
C ILE A 655 -26.85 -4.68 -4.01
N SER A 656 -27.81 -3.78 -4.07
CA SER A 656 -27.70 -2.44 -4.66
C SER A 656 -27.50 -1.38 -3.56
N THR A 657 -28.03 -0.17 -3.77
CA THR A 657 -27.98 0.94 -2.82
C THR A 657 -29.24 1.78 -2.96
N ALA A 658 -29.79 2.27 -1.84
CA ALA A 658 -30.88 3.24 -1.86
C ALA A 658 -30.55 4.50 -2.67
N SER A 659 -29.27 4.85 -2.80
CA SER A 659 -28.84 6.08 -3.48
C SER A 659 -29.17 6.10 -4.98
N VAL A 660 -29.50 4.97 -5.62
CA VAL A 660 -30.00 4.96 -7.01
C VAL A 660 -31.33 5.70 -7.17
N THR A 661 -32.15 5.79 -6.11
CA THR A 661 -33.44 6.51 -6.15
C THR A 661 -33.25 8.02 -6.30
N GLN A 662 -32.06 8.56 -6.00
CA GLN A 662 -31.72 9.96 -6.24
C GLN A 662 -31.75 10.33 -7.73
N LEU A 663 -31.57 9.35 -8.63
CA LEU A 663 -31.68 9.56 -10.09
C LEU A 663 -33.09 9.97 -10.50
N THR A 664 -34.10 9.58 -9.74
CA THR A 664 -35.51 9.93 -10.00
C THR A 664 -35.79 11.41 -9.73
N ARG A 665 -34.96 12.06 -8.91
CA ARG A 665 -35.18 13.42 -8.38
C ARG A 665 -36.52 13.59 -7.65
N ALA A 666 -37.20 12.50 -7.30
CA ALA A 666 -38.43 12.53 -6.53
C ALA A 666 -38.13 12.67 -5.02
N PRO A 667 -38.94 13.43 -4.26
CA PRO A 667 -38.74 13.59 -2.82
C PRO A 667 -39.02 12.30 -2.02
N ALA A 668 -39.73 11.34 -2.60
CA ALA A 668 -39.96 10.03 -2.04
C ALA A 668 -40.00 8.98 -3.16
N TRP A 669 -39.59 7.75 -2.86
CA TRP A 669 -39.61 6.65 -3.82
C TRP A 669 -39.99 5.32 -3.17
N GLY A 670 -40.92 4.60 -3.80
CA GLY A 670 -41.37 3.27 -3.38
C GLY A 670 -40.42 2.15 -3.79
N ALA A 671 -40.69 0.92 -3.35
CA ALA A 671 -39.91 -0.26 -3.71
C ALA A 671 -40.20 -0.69 -5.17
N ALA A 672 -39.74 0.13 -6.13
CA ALA A 672 -40.02 -0.02 -7.55
C ALA A 672 -38.78 0.20 -8.45
N SER A 673 -38.89 -0.20 -9.71
CA SER A 673 -37.87 0.01 -10.74
C SER A 673 -37.49 1.49 -10.90
N VAL A 674 -36.21 1.73 -11.17
CA VAL A 674 -35.66 3.06 -11.51
C VAL A 674 -35.25 3.14 -12.99
N ALA A 675 -35.66 2.18 -13.82
CA ALA A 675 -35.28 2.06 -15.23
C ALA A 675 -35.60 3.30 -16.09
N ALA A 676 -36.67 4.03 -15.76
CA ALA A 676 -37.07 5.24 -16.47
C ALA A 676 -36.12 6.43 -16.24
N PHE A 677 -35.14 6.30 -15.34
CA PHE A 677 -34.26 7.39 -14.90
C PHE A 677 -32.78 7.03 -15.12
N PRO A 678 -32.32 6.90 -16.38
CA PRO A 678 -30.91 6.62 -16.66
C PRO A 678 -30.00 7.74 -16.16
N PRO A 679 -28.76 7.42 -15.74
CA PRO A 679 -27.79 8.43 -15.32
C PRO A 679 -27.43 9.42 -16.45
N VAL A 680 -27.42 10.72 -16.15
CA VAL A 680 -27.07 11.78 -17.11
C VAL A 680 -25.55 12.03 -17.12
N ILE A 681 -24.94 12.08 -18.30
CA ILE A 681 -23.49 12.30 -18.50
C ILE A 681 -23.25 13.80 -18.70
N GLY A 682 -22.23 14.35 -18.02
CA GLY A 682 -21.77 15.74 -18.22
C GLY A 682 -21.95 16.70 -17.04
N GLN A 683 -22.53 16.27 -15.92
CA GLN A 683 -22.34 16.97 -14.64
C GLN A 683 -21.02 16.51 -14.02
N LEU A 684 -20.17 17.45 -13.61
CA LEU A 684 -18.78 17.24 -13.14
C LEU A 684 -18.64 16.34 -11.89
N ASN A 685 -19.76 15.84 -11.34
CA ASN A 685 -19.81 14.99 -10.15
C ASN A 685 -20.40 13.61 -10.46
N GLY A 686 -19.77 12.89 -11.39
CA GLY A 686 -20.19 11.57 -11.88
C GLY A 686 -20.15 10.49 -10.79
N PHE A 687 -21.31 10.20 -10.21
CA PHE A 687 -21.55 9.11 -9.26
C PHE A 687 -21.41 7.71 -9.90
N GLY A 688 -20.21 7.34 -10.36
CA GLY A 688 -19.96 6.10 -11.10
C GLY A 688 -20.49 4.84 -10.39
N TYR A 689 -20.41 4.81 -9.06
CA TYR A 689 -20.99 3.73 -8.26
C TYR A 689 -22.51 3.64 -8.40
N LYS A 690 -23.24 4.75 -8.27
CA LYS A 690 -24.70 4.80 -8.49
C LYS A 690 -25.07 4.35 -9.90
N SER A 691 -24.34 4.85 -10.91
CA SER A 691 -24.57 4.45 -12.31
C SER A 691 -24.33 2.96 -12.53
N SER A 692 -23.31 2.38 -11.88
CA SER A 692 -23.03 0.94 -11.94
C SER A 692 -24.13 0.09 -11.31
N LYS A 693 -24.73 0.58 -10.23
CA LYS A 693 -25.85 -0.07 -9.56
C LYS A 693 -27.13 0.02 -10.39
N TRP A 694 -27.45 1.20 -10.92
CA TRP A 694 -28.57 1.39 -11.86
C TRP A 694 -28.46 0.47 -13.08
N ALA A 695 -27.29 0.41 -13.72
CA ALA A 695 -27.09 -0.44 -14.91
C ALA A 695 -27.25 -1.93 -14.59
N SER A 696 -26.79 -2.36 -13.41
CA SER A 696 -26.94 -3.75 -12.97
C SER A 696 -28.39 -4.09 -12.64
N GLU A 697 -29.14 -3.18 -11.98
CA GLU A 697 -30.58 -3.35 -11.76
C GLU A 697 -31.34 -3.45 -13.08
N ARG A 698 -31.10 -2.53 -14.03
CA ARG A 698 -31.77 -2.53 -15.33
C ARG A 698 -31.42 -3.77 -16.16
N PHE A 699 -30.18 -4.24 -16.10
CA PHE A 699 -29.77 -5.48 -16.74
C PHE A 699 -30.51 -6.69 -16.13
N LEU A 700 -30.61 -6.77 -14.80
CA LEU A 700 -31.30 -7.86 -14.12
C LEU A 700 -32.82 -7.86 -14.35
N GLU A 701 -33.46 -6.70 -14.45
CA GLU A 701 -34.85 -6.57 -14.90
C GLU A 701 -35.04 -7.25 -16.25
N ARG A 702 -34.22 -6.91 -17.24
CA ARG A 702 -34.30 -7.49 -18.59
C ARG A 702 -34.00 -8.99 -18.60
N VAL A 703 -33.09 -9.47 -17.75
CA VAL A 703 -32.85 -10.90 -17.58
C VAL A 703 -34.06 -11.61 -16.98
N SER A 704 -34.70 -11.02 -15.96
CA SER A 704 -35.91 -11.56 -15.35
C SER A 704 -37.07 -11.60 -16.34
N GLU A 705 -37.29 -10.52 -17.09
CA GLU A 705 -38.31 -10.43 -18.15
C GLU A 705 -38.10 -11.46 -19.26
N LYS A 706 -36.85 -11.63 -19.71
CA LYS A 706 -36.52 -12.49 -20.86
C LYS A 706 -36.41 -13.97 -20.51
N PHE A 707 -35.83 -14.30 -19.35
CA PHE A 707 -35.48 -15.67 -18.96
C PHE A 707 -36.24 -16.18 -17.73
N GLY A 708 -37.10 -15.35 -17.11
CA GLY A 708 -37.87 -15.75 -15.92
C GLY A 708 -37.03 -16.02 -14.69
N LEU A 709 -35.84 -15.42 -14.60
CA LEU A 709 -34.95 -15.52 -13.44
C LEU A 709 -35.55 -14.74 -12.25
N PRO A 710 -35.79 -15.36 -11.08
CA PRO A 710 -36.22 -14.65 -9.89
C PRO A 710 -35.11 -13.73 -9.38
N VAL A 711 -35.40 -12.45 -9.22
CA VAL A 711 -34.42 -11.44 -8.77
C VAL A 711 -34.98 -10.64 -7.61
N VAL A 712 -34.19 -10.51 -6.54
CA VAL A 712 -34.51 -9.60 -5.43
C VAL A 712 -33.42 -8.54 -5.37
N VAL A 713 -33.80 -7.27 -5.57
CA VAL A 713 -32.89 -6.13 -5.50
C VAL A 713 -33.00 -5.50 -4.12
N HIS A 714 -31.95 -5.66 -3.33
CA HIS A 714 -31.81 -5.06 -2.00
C HIS A 714 -31.24 -3.66 -2.14
N ARG A 715 -31.92 -2.64 -1.59
CA ARG A 715 -31.47 -1.24 -1.62
C ARG A 715 -31.29 -0.73 -0.19
N PRO A 716 -30.21 -1.15 0.51
CA PRO A 716 -29.96 -0.66 1.85
C PRO A 716 -29.71 0.86 1.83
N THR A 717 -30.14 1.54 2.90
CA THR A 717 -29.75 2.93 3.17
C THR A 717 -28.31 3.00 3.67
N SER A 718 -27.87 4.12 4.22
CA SER A 718 -26.46 4.27 4.60
C SER A 718 -26.13 3.31 5.73
N ILE A 719 -25.32 2.29 5.42
CA ILE A 719 -25.03 1.20 6.34
C ILE A 719 -23.99 1.64 7.37
N THR A 720 -24.33 1.59 8.65
CA THR A 720 -23.46 1.96 9.76
C THR A 720 -23.04 0.74 10.58
N GLY A 721 -21.92 0.86 11.30
CA GLY A 721 -21.41 -0.21 12.17
C GLY A 721 -19.89 -0.23 12.28
N GLU A 722 -19.37 -1.03 13.21
CA GLU A 722 -17.93 -1.25 13.36
C GLU A 722 -17.33 -1.93 12.13
N GLY A 723 -16.25 -1.35 11.59
CA GLY A 723 -15.61 -1.81 10.36
C GLY A 723 -16.11 -1.13 9.09
N ALA A 724 -16.98 -0.11 9.19
CA ALA A 724 -17.34 0.74 8.06
C ALA A 724 -16.08 1.43 7.48
N SER A 725 -16.02 1.55 6.15
CA SER A 725 -14.86 2.13 5.48
C SER A 725 -14.64 3.59 5.89
N GLY A 726 -13.37 4.01 6.04
CA GLY A 726 -13.01 5.43 6.17
C GLY A 726 -13.33 6.29 4.93
N THR A 727 -13.81 5.66 3.86
CA THR A 727 -14.31 6.29 2.62
C THR A 727 -15.84 6.24 2.48
N ASP A 728 -16.58 5.72 3.47
CA ASP A 728 -18.04 5.82 3.47
C ASP A 728 -18.48 7.26 3.69
N LEU A 729 -19.20 7.85 2.74
CA LEU A 729 -19.49 9.29 2.76
C LEU A 729 -20.36 9.67 3.96
N LEU A 730 -21.54 9.07 4.11
CA LEU A 730 -22.52 9.56 5.07
C LEU A 730 -22.17 9.19 6.51
N GLY A 731 -21.62 8.00 6.75
CA GLY A 731 -21.11 7.61 8.06
C GLY A 731 -19.97 8.51 8.54
N ASN A 732 -19.03 8.86 7.65
CA ASN A 732 -17.94 9.78 8.01
C ASN A 732 -18.43 11.22 8.15
N VAL A 733 -19.38 11.68 7.33
CA VAL A 733 -20.02 12.99 7.49
C VAL A 733 -20.61 13.14 8.89
N MET A 734 -21.40 12.16 9.35
CA MET A 734 -21.98 12.22 10.71
C MET A 734 -20.93 12.12 11.80
N ARG A 735 -19.96 11.20 11.65
CA ARG A 735 -18.87 11.02 12.62
C ARG A 735 -18.06 12.30 12.80
N PHE A 736 -17.65 12.93 11.71
CA PHE A 736 -16.80 14.12 11.77
C PHE A 736 -17.59 15.40 12.02
N ALA A 737 -18.89 15.47 11.69
CA ALA A 737 -19.76 16.56 12.16
C ALA A 737 -19.81 16.60 13.69
N ARG A 738 -19.86 15.42 14.33
CA ARG A 738 -19.76 15.28 15.79
C ARG A 738 -18.40 15.72 16.33
N VAL A 739 -17.30 15.30 15.70
CA VAL A 739 -15.93 15.68 16.12
C VAL A 739 -15.68 17.18 15.93
N ALA A 740 -16.12 17.74 14.80
CA ALA A 740 -15.98 19.15 14.47
C ALA A 740 -16.96 20.04 15.25
N LYS A 741 -17.97 19.46 15.90
CA LYS A 741 -19.05 20.17 16.61
C LYS A 741 -19.70 21.22 15.69
N ALA A 742 -19.92 20.84 14.43
CA ALA A 742 -20.35 21.74 13.37
C ALA A 742 -21.26 21.04 12.36
N VAL A 743 -22.24 21.79 11.86
CA VAL A 743 -23.18 21.36 10.81
C VAL A 743 -23.15 22.34 9.64
N PRO A 744 -23.43 21.88 8.40
CA PRO A 744 -23.54 22.78 7.29
C PRO A 744 -24.84 23.56 7.39
N ASP A 745 -24.82 24.77 6.83
CA ASP A 745 -26.01 25.50 6.45
C ASP A 745 -26.74 24.72 5.35
N ALA A 746 -27.72 23.92 5.78
CA ALA A 746 -28.41 22.94 4.96
C ALA A 746 -29.48 23.55 4.02
N ARG A 747 -29.45 24.87 3.75
CA ARG A 747 -30.38 25.53 2.83
C ARG A 747 -30.41 24.94 1.41
N GLY A 748 -29.34 24.24 1.00
CA GLY A 748 -29.25 23.51 -0.26
C GLY A 748 -29.58 22.01 -0.17
N TRP A 749 -30.03 21.49 0.97
CA TRP A 749 -30.33 20.08 1.16
C TRP A 749 -31.84 19.86 1.38
N SER A 750 -32.35 18.71 0.98
CA SER A 750 -33.76 18.34 1.15
C SER A 750 -33.94 16.83 1.35
N GLY A 751 -34.93 16.45 2.14
CA GLY A 751 -35.28 15.05 2.38
C GLY A 751 -34.74 14.49 3.69
N TYR A 752 -34.36 13.20 3.70
CA TYR A 752 -34.06 12.45 4.92
C TYR A 752 -32.72 11.72 4.86
N LEU A 753 -31.89 11.88 5.89
CA LEU A 753 -30.72 11.04 6.12
C LEU A 753 -31.18 9.76 6.84
N ASP A 754 -31.15 8.64 6.12
CA ASP A 754 -31.58 7.33 6.61
C ASP A 754 -30.36 6.42 6.80
N PHE A 755 -30.21 5.91 8.01
CA PHE A 755 -29.12 5.02 8.43
C PHE A 755 -29.68 3.70 8.92
N VAL A 756 -28.97 2.63 8.62
CA VAL A 756 -29.30 1.26 9.02
C VAL A 756 -28.05 0.54 9.49
N GLY A 757 -28.14 -0.20 10.60
CA GLY A 757 -27.03 -0.99 11.12
C GLY A 757 -26.70 -2.16 10.20
N VAL A 758 -25.40 -2.46 10.05
CA VAL A 758 -24.91 -3.54 9.18
C VAL A 758 -25.49 -4.91 9.57
N ASP A 759 -25.67 -5.18 10.86
CA ASP A 759 -26.28 -6.42 11.34
C ASP A 759 -27.79 -6.48 11.02
N THR A 760 -28.49 -5.34 11.07
CA THR A 760 -29.90 -5.22 10.66
C THR A 760 -30.07 -5.53 9.18
N VAL A 761 -29.22 -4.94 8.32
CA VAL A 761 -29.22 -5.21 6.87
C VAL A 761 -28.94 -6.69 6.61
N ALA A 762 -27.87 -7.24 7.21
CA ALA A 762 -27.52 -8.65 7.02
C ALA A 762 -28.65 -9.59 7.40
N LYS A 763 -29.33 -9.34 8.53
CA LYS A 763 -30.48 -10.14 8.99
C LYS A 763 -31.67 -10.04 8.03
N LYS A 764 -32.01 -8.84 7.54
CA LYS A 764 -33.09 -8.64 6.56
C LYS A 764 -32.79 -9.37 5.25
N VAL A 765 -31.56 -9.23 4.72
CA VAL A 765 -31.11 -9.93 3.50
C VAL A 765 -31.21 -11.46 3.66
N VAL A 766 -30.69 -12.02 4.75
CA VAL A 766 -30.75 -13.48 4.98
C VAL A 766 -32.19 -13.97 5.14
N GLY A 767 -33.06 -13.18 5.79
CA GLY A 767 -34.49 -13.47 5.90
C GLY A 767 -35.18 -13.57 4.53
N GLU A 768 -34.86 -12.66 3.62
CA GLU A 768 -35.35 -12.67 2.24
C GLU A 768 -34.84 -13.87 1.44
N VAL A 769 -33.56 -14.22 1.58
CA VAL A 769 -32.98 -15.42 0.97
C VAL A 769 -33.72 -16.68 1.44
N ALA A 770 -33.98 -16.79 2.75
CA ALA A 770 -34.75 -17.91 3.31
C ALA A 770 -36.20 -17.93 2.81
N GLY A 771 -36.80 -16.77 2.53
CA GLY A 771 -38.12 -16.64 1.91
C GLY A 771 -38.14 -17.18 0.48
N SER A 772 -37.23 -16.69 -0.38
CA SER A 772 -37.15 -17.11 -1.77
C SER A 772 -36.80 -18.59 -1.95
N VAL A 773 -35.97 -19.16 -1.07
CA VAL A 773 -35.71 -20.61 -1.07
C VAL A 773 -36.96 -21.42 -0.70
N ARG A 774 -37.83 -20.92 0.19
CA ARG A 774 -39.10 -21.56 0.54
C ARG A 774 -40.11 -21.50 -0.61
N GLU A 775 -40.29 -20.32 -1.22
CA GLU A 775 -41.17 -20.15 -2.38
C GLU A 775 -40.73 -20.99 -3.59
N GLY A 776 -39.41 -21.11 -3.80
CA GLY A 776 -38.82 -21.99 -4.81
C GLY A 776 -39.11 -23.48 -4.59
N ARG A 777 -39.36 -23.92 -3.34
CA ARG A 777 -39.77 -25.29 -3.00
C ARG A 777 -41.26 -25.54 -3.20
N GLU A 778 -42.10 -24.55 -2.94
CA GLU A 778 -43.57 -24.66 -3.01
C GLU A 778 -44.15 -24.58 -4.43
N GLY A 779 -43.32 -24.30 -5.44
CA GLY A 779 -43.69 -24.55 -6.83
C GLY A 779 -44.66 -23.54 -7.43
N ARG A 780 -44.45 -22.23 -7.24
CA ARG A 780 -45.16 -21.22 -8.03
C ARG A 780 -44.90 -21.40 -9.53
N ASP A 781 -45.97 -21.69 -10.27
CA ASP A 781 -46.04 -21.55 -11.74
C ASP A 781 -46.05 -20.05 -12.08
N GLY A 782 -44.87 -19.43 -12.13
CA GLY A 782 -44.72 -18.01 -12.45
C GLY A 782 -44.52 -17.77 -13.95
N SER A 783 -45.59 -17.43 -14.67
CA SER A 783 -45.59 -16.95 -16.06
C SER A 783 -45.48 -15.41 -16.14
N GLY A 784 -44.68 -14.78 -15.28
CA GLY A 784 -44.50 -13.33 -15.23
C GLY A 784 -43.12 -12.92 -14.71
N CYS A 785 -42.74 -11.65 -14.95
CA CYS A 785 -41.51 -11.03 -14.45
C CYS A 785 -41.46 -11.13 -12.92
N ASP A 786 -40.42 -11.77 -12.38
CA ASP A 786 -40.28 -12.10 -10.96
C ASP A 786 -39.13 -11.29 -10.35
N ILE A 787 -39.19 -9.97 -10.52
CA ILE A 787 -38.27 -9.03 -9.89
C ILE A 787 -38.95 -8.27 -8.77
N ARG A 788 -38.29 -8.22 -7.61
CA ARG A 788 -38.79 -7.54 -6.41
C ARG A 788 -37.73 -6.59 -5.86
N TYR A 789 -38.17 -5.45 -5.34
CA TYR A 789 -37.30 -4.48 -4.69
C TYR A 789 -37.58 -4.48 -3.19
N VAL A 790 -36.54 -4.39 -2.37
CA VAL A 790 -36.67 -4.30 -0.92
C VAL A 790 -35.74 -3.23 -0.37
N TYR A 791 -36.17 -2.58 0.71
CA TYR A 791 -35.39 -1.56 1.40
C TYR A 791 -34.98 -2.06 2.79
N GLU A 792 -33.68 -2.09 3.05
CA GLU A 792 -33.15 -2.23 4.39
C GLU A 792 -32.86 -0.82 4.94
N ASN A 793 -33.80 -0.27 5.70
CA ASN A 793 -33.73 1.10 6.21
C ASN A 793 -34.26 1.21 7.65
N GLY A 794 -34.17 2.42 8.23
CA GLY A 794 -35.05 2.85 9.31
C GLY A 794 -34.52 2.75 10.74
N ASP A 795 -33.25 2.38 10.99
CA ASP A 795 -32.71 2.38 12.36
C ASP A 795 -32.54 3.82 12.88
N THR A 796 -32.25 4.77 12.00
CA THR A 796 -32.24 6.20 12.31
C THR A 796 -32.59 7.00 11.06
N VAL A 797 -33.68 7.77 11.13
CA VAL A 797 -34.15 8.63 10.04
C VAL A 797 -34.19 10.07 10.52
N ILE A 798 -33.43 10.95 9.88
CA ILE A 798 -33.26 12.35 10.28
C ILE A 798 -33.71 13.23 9.12
N GLY A 799 -34.75 14.02 9.32
CA GLY A 799 -35.07 15.11 8.39
C GLY A 799 -33.89 16.08 8.36
N VAL A 800 -33.43 16.46 7.18
CA VAL A 800 -32.26 17.34 7.01
C VAL A 800 -32.42 18.65 7.81
N GLU A 801 -33.65 19.16 7.91
CA GLU A 801 -34.01 20.34 8.70
C GLU A 801 -33.81 20.16 10.21
N HIS A 802 -33.86 18.92 10.71
CA HIS A 802 -33.65 18.55 12.12
C HIS A 802 -32.21 18.05 12.39
N LEU A 803 -31.30 18.09 11.41
CA LEU A 803 -29.93 17.57 11.56
C LEU A 803 -29.17 18.23 12.72
N ARG A 804 -29.39 19.53 12.92
CA ARG A 804 -28.78 20.28 14.02
C ARG A 804 -29.26 19.76 15.37
N GLU A 805 -30.57 19.68 15.58
CA GLU A 805 -31.19 19.21 16.82
C GLU A 805 -30.78 17.78 17.16
N TYR A 806 -30.68 16.92 16.13
CA TYR A 806 -30.20 15.56 16.28
C TYR A 806 -28.75 15.52 16.79
N LEU A 807 -27.86 16.33 16.21
CA LEU A 807 -26.47 16.41 16.66
C LEU A 807 -26.32 17.06 18.04
N GLU A 808 -27.16 18.03 18.39
CA GLU A 808 -27.25 18.61 19.74
C GLU A 808 -27.51 17.52 20.78
N GLY A 809 -28.49 16.65 20.53
CA GLY A 809 -28.83 15.54 21.42
C GLY A 809 -27.71 14.53 21.62
N ILE A 810 -26.84 14.33 20.62
CA ILE A 810 -25.72 13.37 20.68
C ILE A 810 -24.46 13.99 21.30
N ILE A 811 -24.17 15.25 20.98
CA ILE A 811 -22.95 15.94 21.44
C ILE A 811 -23.14 16.44 22.88
N GLY A 812 -24.37 16.79 23.27
CA GLY A 812 -24.68 17.41 24.56
C GLY A 812 -24.44 18.92 24.60
N GLU A 813 -24.15 19.55 23.46
CA GLU A 813 -24.01 21.01 23.29
C GLU A 813 -24.46 21.45 21.89
N THR A 814 -24.69 22.75 21.72
CA THR A 814 -25.13 23.36 20.45
C THR A 814 -24.00 23.38 19.41
N PRO A 815 -24.09 22.63 18.29
CA PRO A 815 -23.09 22.66 17.23
C PRO A 815 -23.17 23.96 16.44
N SER A 816 -22.01 24.41 15.99
CA SER A 816 -21.88 25.61 15.16
C SER A 816 -22.45 25.39 13.75
N VAL A 817 -23.22 26.35 13.24
CA VAL A 817 -23.71 26.35 11.85
C VAL A 817 -22.71 27.11 10.99
N MET A 818 -22.24 26.49 9.90
CA MET A 818 -21.24 27.06 9.01
C MET A 818 -21.71 27.04 7.56
N SER A 819 -21.14 27.88 6.68
CA SER A 819 -21.32 27.69 5.23
C SER A 819 -20.89 26.28 4.83
N PHE A 820 -21.42 25.73 3.74
CA PHE A 820 -21.06 24.38 3.29
C PHE A 820 -19.54 24.22 3.14
N GLN A 821 -18.88 25.15 2.44
CA GLN A 821 -17.42 25.18 2.32
C GLN A 821 -16.70 25.26 3.68
N GLY A 822 -17.17 26.13 4.59
CA GLY A 822 -16.59 26.28 5.93
C GLY A 822 -16.76 25.02 6.80
N TRP A 823 -17.89 24.33 6.66
CA TRP A 823 -18.17 23.05 7.29
C TRP A 823 -17.26 21.96 6.74
N VAL A 824 -17.11 21.84 5.41
CA VAL A 824 -16.19 20.87 4.80
C VAL A 824 -14.74 21.09 5.25
N ASP A 825 -14.31 22.35 5.36
CA ASP A 825 -12.99 22.68 5.91
C ASP A 825 -12.87 22.33 7.41
N ALA A 826 -13.96 22.45 8.18
CA ALA A 826 -14.00 22.00 9.57
C ALA A 826 -13.90 20.47 9.69
N LEU A 827 -14.59 19.71 8.84
CA LEU A 827 -14.46 18.25 8.76
C LEU A 827 -13.03 17.84 8.38
N ALA A 828 -12.41 18.55 7.45
CA ALA A 828 -11.02 18.32 7.05
C ALA A 828 -10.05 18.55 8.22
N ARG A 829 -10.22 19.64 8.99
CA ARG A 829 -9.45 19.90 10.22
C ARG A 829 -9.68 18.85 11.29
N ALA A 830 -10.90 18.31 11.38
CA ALA A 830 -11.26 17.24 12.30
C ALA A 830 -10.69 15.86 11.89
N GLY A 831 -9.98 15.77 10.75
CA GLY A 831 -9.32 14.54 10.29
C GLY A 831 -10.15 13.68 9.32
N MET A 832 -11.21 14.24 8.71
CA MET A 832 -11.94 13.55 7.65
C MET A 832 -10.99 13.20 6.48
N ASN A 833 -11.19 12.02 5.90
CA ASN A 833 -10.40 11.53 4.77
C ASN A 833 -10.33 12.60 3.65
N PRO A 834 -9.12 12.98 3.17
CA PRO A 834 -8.95 14.02 2.16
C PRO A 834 -9.73 13.79 0.86
N PHE A 835 -9.97 12.53 0.48
CA PHE A 835 -10.79 12.19 -0.68
C PHE A 835 -12.27 12.53 -0.48
N LEU A 836 -12.81 12.29 0.73
CA LEU A 836 -14.17 12.69 1.07
C LEU A 836 -14.30 14.21 1.15
N VAL A 837 -13.27 14.90 1.65
CA VAL A 837 -13.21 16.36 1.67
C VAL A 837 -13.23 16.91 0.25
N GLN A 838 -12.40 16.38 -0.65
CA GLN A 838 -12.39 16.79 -2.07
C GLN A 838 -13.73 16.49 -2.75
N TYR A 839 -14.31 15.32 -2.50
CA TYR A 839 -15.63 14.95 -2.99
C TYR A 839 -16.69 15.98 -2.55
N LEU A 840 -16.76 16.29 -1.25
CA LEU A 840 -17.72 17.27 -0.71
C LEU A 840 -17.51 18.65 -1.36
N LYS A 841 -16.26 19.12 -1.50
CA LYS A 841 -15.95 20.39 -2.20
C LYS A 841 -16.41 20.39 -3.65
N GLY A 842 -16.30 19.25 -4.35
CA GLY A 842 -16.79 19.10 -5.72
C GLY A 842 -18.29 19.28 -5.84
N VAL A 843 -19.07 18.83 -4.84
CA VAL A 843 -20.52 18.94 -4.89
C VAL A 843 -21.04 20.37 -4.63
N ASP A 844 -20.31 21.21 -3.89
CA ASP A 844 -20.69 22.63 -3.65
C ASP A 844 -20.61 23.48 -4.95
N GLY A 845 -19.68 23.11 -5.86
CA GLY A 845 -19.41 23.86 -7.08
C GLY A 845 -20.52 23.83 -8.15
N ASP A 846 -21.45 22.88 -8.07
CA ASP A 846 -22.50 22.67 -9.09
C ASP A 846 -23.82 23.43 -8.80
N GLY A 847 -23.92 24.14 -7.67
CA GLY A 847 -25.13 24.90 -7.30
C GLY A 847 -26.41 24.05 -7.16
N GLY A 848 -26.26 22.73 -7.05
CA GLY A 848 -27.37 21.76 -7.04
C GLY A 848 -27.91 21.47 -5.64
N VAL A 849 -29.23 21.26 -5.54
CA VAL A 849 -29.89 20.81 -4.31
C VAL A 849 -29.52 19.34 -4.03
N TRP A 850 -28.96 19.06 -2.86
CA TRP A 850 -28.77 17.68 -2.38
C TRP A 850 -30.12 17.10 -1.98
N LEU A 851 -30.60 16.12 -2.75
CA LEU A 851 -31.85 15.43 -2.47
C LEU A 851 -31.59 14.04 -1.88
N PHE A 852 -32.18 13.79 -0.72
CA PHE A 852 -32.21 12.49 -0.07
C PHE A 852 -33.65 11.96 0.00
N PRO A 853 -34.11 11.20 -1.01
CA PRO A 853 -35.50 10.76 -1.09
C PRO A 853 -35.93 9.95 0.13
N LYS A 854 -37.15 10.20 0.63
CA LYS A 854 -37.79 9.33 1.61
C LYS A 854 -38.09 7.98 0.96
N LEU A 855 -37.55 6.90 1.50
CA LEU A 855 -37.88 5.57 1.02
C LEU A 855 -39.23 5.14 1.58
N LEU A 856 -40.16 4.81 0.69
CA LEU A 856 -41.47 4.28 1.04
C LEU A 856 -41.38 2.76 1.00
N THR A 857 -41.36 2.13 2.18
CA THR A 857 -41.71 0.72 2.30
C THR A 857 -43.22 0.61 2.12
N ASP A 858 -43.71 -0.37 1.34
CA ASP A 858 -45.15 -0.63 1.31
C ASP A 858 -45.66 -0.85 2.76
N PRO A 859 -46.85 -0.32 3.11
CA PRO A 859 -47.41 -0.44 4.45
C PRO A 859 -47.71 -1.88 4.88
#